data_AF-A0AA38XBR5-F1
#
_entry.id   AF-A0AA38XBR5-F1
#
_cell.length_a   1.000
_cell.length_b   1.000
_cell.length_c   1.000
_cell.angle_alpha   90.00
_cell.angle_beta   90.00
_cell.angle_gamma   90.00
#
_symmetry.space_group_name_H-M   'P 1'
#
loop_
_entity.id
_entity.type
_entity.pdbx_description
1 polymer ?
#
loop_
_entity_poly.entity_id
_entity_poly.type
_entity_poly.pdbx_seq_one_letter_code
_entity_poly.pdbx_strand_id
1 'polypeptide(L)'
;MKDGRDTPHPQFYDQPGRKHGRMPAVMSGAGVNRRPTESLGPQYDLANGSPCDEFYHLEVTVAFNSSRWSSGSTPGDAEGPNHLTLQEQNSSQQTTNELETKFCNWKYFIPKSIHSVPLTPLPPLFFEHALEFLQSEIGVMQEAIVTLASEGGLQRIKQVVDRNLETMGPQQRNRVIQEQAIPLCRVIVHVDVLASTVLDTHLGTIYNFIYGAQGQRAVAFFKPVFAVLADRDQAFISVLDIEAVIAAFSKVIDCNTHAWVNDELKLIADSIYDTVALLGDDEAHESRKLLQRISRRMQLAREIPGWTAPKRNVPRTATFTLQCDLPGALSKDGPRHNNDHTNACNIQIMPTFEEIRAVRPEYLPSMNQDDWHLDGVAGLLDRHFRLLREDTVGQLRDAVREEIDSPATNEKAARRQNIRRLTYNNARVVHTDFNSWQGILLTIGFDQPTHLREYSTKLRKEWWESQKRLRIDSLLCLLSSHGSLLFCSVIEPRKPDLHSPSKRTDLLDPGDHSADSETESHRDLFTNALHAFVTISVTTENANEALTFIRMSSAASDVKIVEFPGVLLPSFEPTLRALQKMLRSPELPFSEYLAAEPHVDIPVIAPPHYATKPGFRFDLSSIMKEKEPLWMAVDDTSDYTAFRDNSLLDPAQADALLNSLNRSIALIQGPPGTGKSFTGVGLIKVLLAAQSTAKLGPILCVCYTNHALDQLLEDLISHDIGQIVRMGSQSKSEVLQNCNLRVLARNIDLTKVEKRERWDAKSELVLDEKVISRAIKQFAGEDEVTSLRSYLELYHPVAHQAFFGDVDEDGFQRVVYHEMNLLKAWLQQGGRQNGNLRDLETLAELPTESLSHAERHLLYDHWLTESEMIARSELLNALSAHAEHKERFDQIRTGLDLRCLQQAKIIGVTTTGLARALPLLEKLNSKVLICEEAGEVLEAHILTALLPALEHVILIGDHLQLPPKCANYDLSRESSVGKKYSLDVSLFERLVTPSCSTQTAVPYSTLETQRRMHPCVSELIRRTLYPRLCDSPVVQEYPPVA
;
A
#
# COMPACT_ATOMS: atom_id res chain seq x y z
N MET A 1 7.88 39.35 53.74
CA MET A 1 7.87 40.82 53.51
C MET A 1 9.31 41.29 53.42
N LYS A 2 9.60 42.14 52.41
CA LYS A 2 10.70 43.12 52.29
C LYS A 2 12.15 42.79 52.71
N ASP A 3 13.01 42.91 51.69
CA ASP A 3 14.22 43.74 51.61
C ASP A 3 15.48 43.39 52.45
N GLY A 4 16.61 43.28 51.74
CA GLY A 4 17.97 43.26 52.29
C GLY A 4 19.00 43.02 51.19
N ARG A 5 19.92 43.96 50.96
CA ARG A 5 20.97 43.86 49.91
C ARG A 5 22.35 43.51 50.50
N ASP A 6 23.25 43.21 49.56
CA ASP A 6 24.69 43.46 49.56
C ASP A 6 25.68 42.39 50.10
N THR A 7 26.83 42.42 49.41
CA THR A 7 28.03 41.58 49.32
C THR A 7 28.94 41.65 50.58
N PRO A 8 30.10 40.92 50.75
CA PRO A 8 31.01 40.41 49.71
C PRO A 8 31.84 39.10 49.97
N HIS A 9 32.71 38.81 48.99
CA HIS A 9 33.86 37.86 48.90
C HIS A 9 35.04 38.20 49.88
N PRO A 10 36.22 37.48 49.92
CA PRO A 10 36.71 36.26 49.24
C PRO A 10 37.59 35.27 50.11
N GLN A 11 38.33 34.35 49.43
CA GLN A 11 39.59 33.63 49.82
C GLN A 11 39.50 32.40 50.76
N PHE A 12 40.40 31.39 50.78
CA PHE A 12 41.37 30.70 49.88
C PHE A 12 42.40 30.00 50.82
N TYR A 13 42.60 28.67 50.77
CA TYR A 13 43.90 27.94 50.64
C TYR A 13 43.95 26.48 51.16
N ASP A 14 44.77 25.70 50.43
CA ASP A 14 45.63 24.54 50.81
C ASP A 14 45.17 23.08 51.01
N GLN A 15 46.08 22.19 50.58
CA GLN A 15 46.15 20.72 50.75
C GLN A 15 47.10 20.38 51.95
N PRO A 16 47.78 19.20 52.12
CA PRO A 16 47.68 17.85 51.52
C PRO A 16 47.82 16.66 52.53
N GLY A 17 47.87 15.39 52.05
CA GLY A 17 48.65 14.32 52.73
C GLY A 17 48.06 12.89 52.80
N ARG A 18 48.86 11.87 52.42
CA ARG A 18 48.56 10.41 52.53
C ARG A 18 49.17 9.79 53.81
N LYS A 19 48.59 8.70 54.36
CA LYS A 19 49.27 7.37 54.57
C LYS A 19 48.42 6.25 55.25
N HIS A 20 48.90 5.01 55.07
CA HIS A 20 48.37 3.67 55.40
C HIS A 20 47.95 3.33 56.84
N GLY A 21 47.17 2.23 57.01
CA GLY A 21 47.57 1.16 57.95
C GLY A 21 46.54 0.15 58.55
N ARG A 22 46.69 -1.13 58.18
CA ARG A 22 46.58 -2.38 58.99
C ARG A 22 45.23 -3.07 59.36
N MET A 23 45.31 -4.41 59.23
CA MET A 23 44.51 -5.55 59.75
C MET A 23 44.98 -5.95 61.20
N PRO A 24 44.51 -7.03 61.92
CA PRO A 24 44.00 -8.38 61.50
C PRO A 24 42.60 -8.71 62.13
N ALA A 25 42.08 -9.94 62.38
CA ALA A 25 42.50 -11.36 62.33
C ALA A 25 41.23 -12.28 62.24
N VAL A 26 41.15 -13.61 62.44
CA VAL A 26 41.87 -14.88 62.07
C VAL A 26 41.09 -16.08 62.67
N MET A 27 40.97 -17.20 61.92
CA MET A 27 40.72 -18.64 62.26
C MET A 27 39.60 -19.22 61.36
N SER A 28 39.58 -20.41 60.75
CA SER A 28 40.44 -21.62 60.54
C SER A 28 39.44 -22.79 60.26
N GLY A 29 39.61 -23.81 59.41
CA GLY A 29 40.71 -24.23 58.54
C GLY A 29 40.32 -25.40 57.59
N ALA A 30 41.35 -25.96 56.94
CA ALA A 30 41.45 -27.08 55.99
C ALA A 30 40.86 -28.46 56.43
N GLY A 31 40.71 -29.50 55.58
CA GLY A 31 40.91 -29.65 54.12
C GLY A 31 41.10 -31.12 53.64
N VAL A 32 41.29 -31.33 52.32
CA VAL A 32 42.04 -32.45 51.64
C VAL A 32 41.41 -33.87 51.46
N ASN A 33 41.31 -34.27 50.17
CA ASN A 33 41.33 -35.62 49.52
C ASN A 33 40.40 -36.80 49.97
N ARG A 34 39.61 -37.33 49.01
CA ARG A 34 39.87 -38.61 48.27
C ARG A 34 38.81 -38.92 47.18
N ARG A 35 39.26 -39.43 46.02
CA ARG A 35 38.51 -40.23 45.02
C ARG A 35 38.54 -41.73 45.46
N PRO A 36 37.76 -42.70 44.92
CA PRO A 36 37.30 -42.87 43.52
C PRO A 36 35.78 -43.27 43.42
N THR A 37 35.18 -43.81 42.35
CA THR A 37 35.60 -44.49 41.09
C THR A 37 34.49 -44.34 40.03
N GLU A 38 34.83 -44.42 38.73
CA GLU A 38 34.09 -45.06 37.59
C GLU A 38 32.54 -45.04 37.56
N SER A 39 31.83 -44.78 36.46
CA SER A 39 32.14 -44.69 35.01
C SER A 39 30.94 -44.00 34.31
N LEU A 40 31.01 -43.35 33.15
CA LEU A 40 32.04 -43.22 32.10
C LEU A 40 31.99 -41.79 31.49
N GLY A 41 32.84 -41.51 30.50
CA GLY A 41 32.72 -40.41 29.52
C GLY A 41 33.11 -40.94 28.13
N PRO A 42 33.48 -40.11 27.13
CA PRO A 42 33.75 -38.66 27.17
C PRO A 42 33.02 -37.84 26.05
N GLN A 43 32.94 -36.50 26.12
CA GLN A 43 33.64 -35.48 25.26
C GLN A 43 33.39 -35.59 23.73
N TYR A 44 33.36 -34.56 22.86
CA TYR A 44 33.48 -33.07 22.85
C TYR A 44 33.03 -32.61 21.42
N ASP A 45 32.79 -31.35 21.00
CA ASP A 45 32.87 -30.00 21.60
C ASP A 45 31.92 -28.98 20.86
N LEU A 46 32.07 -27.68 21.14
CA LEU A 46 31.61 -26.48 20.42
C LEU A 46 31.46 -26.55 18.87
N ALA A 47 30.34 -26.03 18.31
CA ALA A 47 30.32 -25.22 17.07
C ALA A 47 28.94 -24.59 16.74
N ASN A 48 28.97 -23.32 16.29
CA ASN A 48 28.17 -22.64 15.26
C ASN A 48 26.65 -22.91 15.06
N GLY A 49 25.90 -21.82 14.82
CA GLY A 49 24.59 -21.87 14.15
C GLY A 49 24.67 -21.57 12.65
N SER A 50 23.51 -21.24 12.05
CA SER A 50 23.23 -20.94 10.61
C SER A 50 22.56 -22.13 9.86
N PRO A 51 21.87 -21.88 8.72
CA PRO A 51 20.69 -22.65 8.32
C PRO A 51 20.91 -23.52 7.06
N CYS A 52 19.90 -24.32 6.68
CA CYS A 52 19.83 -24.97 5.37
C CYS A 52 18.39 -24.94 4.80
N ASP A 53 18.21 -24.20 3.71
CA ASP A 53 17.45 -24.73 2.56
C ASP A 53 18.31 -25.82 1.88
N GLU A 54 17.69 -26.81 1.22
CA GLU A 54 17.94 -27.13 -0.21
C GLU A 54 17.14 -28.36 -0.71
N PHE A 55 16.46 -28.15 -1.83
CA PHE A 55 16.04 -29.02 -2.94
C PHE A 55 15.93 -30.55 -2.84
N TYR A 56 14.92 -31.05 -3.57
CA TYR A 56 15.12 -32.18 -4.51
C TYR A 56 14.59 -31.84 -5.92
N HIS A 57 15.38 -32.22 -6.92
CA HIS A 57 14.96 -32.29 -8.33
C HIS A 57 13.93 -33.40 -8.54
N LEU A 58 13.01 -33.21 -9.50
CA LEU A 58 12.28 -34.30 -10.14
C LEU A 58 12.14 -34.02 -11.64
N GLU A 59 12.93 -34.74 -12.44
CA GLU A 59 12.79 -34.78 -13.89
C GLU A 59 11.49 -35.53 -14.23
N VAL A 60 10.59 -34.88 -14.99
CA VAL A 60 9.39 -35.57 -15.50
C VAL A 60 9.72 -36.17 -16.86
N THR A 61 10.22 -37.41 -16.85
CA THR A 61 10.32 -38.21 -18.08
C THR A 61 8.93 -38.64 -18.53
N VAL A 62 8.53 -38.22 -19.74
CA VAL A 62 7.25 -38.64 -20.34
C VAL A 62 7.34 -40.10 -20.77
N ALA A 63 6.56 -40.97 -20.10
CA ALA A 63 6.35 -42.35 -20.52
C ALA A 63 4.86 -42.60 -20.80
N PHE A 64 4.49 -42.62 -22.07
CA PHE A 64 3.22 -43.21 -22.52
C PHE A 64 3.21 -44.70 -22.16
N ASN A 65 2.10 -45.21 -21.62
CA ASN A 65 1.82 -46.63 -21.75
C ASN A 65 0.32 -46.90 -21.92
N SER A 66 0.03 -47.85 -22.80
CA SER A 66 -1.29 -48.10 -23.35
C SER A 66 -1.99 -49.33 -22.74
N SER A 67 -3.30 -49.20 -22.60
CA SER A 67 -4.34 -50.25 -22.61
C SER A 67 -3.96 -51.74 -22.45
N ARG A 68 -4.65 -52.44 -21.54
CA ARG A 68 -5.66 -53.47 -21.91
C ARG A 68 -6.44 -54.07 -20.73
N TRP A 69 -7.57 -54.71 -21.06
CA TRP A 69 -8.57 -55.32 -20.18
C TRP A 69 -8.22 -56.74 -19.71
N SER A 70 -8.79 -57.16 -18.56
CA SER A 70 -9.51 -58.45 -18.30
C SER A 70 -9.75 -58.59 -16.77
N SER A 71 -10.98 -58.51 -16.23
CA SER A 71 -12.07 -59.52 -16.17
C SER A 71 -11.78 -60.74 -15.27
N GLY A 72 -12.52 -60.92 -14.16
CA GLY A 72 -12.57 -62.23 -13.47
C GLY A 72 -13.07 -62.30 -12.01
N SER A 73 -14.39 -62.48 -11.83
CA SER A 73 -15.06 -63.29 -10.78
C SER A 73 -15.01 -62.94 -9.26
N THR A 74 -16.16 -63.22 -8.63
CA THR A 74 -16.60 -63.09 -7.21
C THR A 74 -16.65 -64.47 -6.51
N PRO A 75 -17.26 -64.64 -5.30
CA PRO A 75 -17.28 -63.84 -4.05
C PRO A 75 -16.79 -64.66 -2.81
N GLY A 76 -16.78 -64.05 -1.62
CA GLY A 76 -16.65 -64.77 -0.34
C GLY A 76 -17.06 -63.88 0.86
N ASP A 77 -18.05 -64.32 1.63
CA ASP A 77 -18.79 -63.48 2.60
C ASP A 77 -18.13 -63.33 3.98
N ALA A 78 -18.26 -62.14 4.57
CA ALA A 78 -18.28 -61.91 6.03
C ALA A 78 -18.89 -60.53 6.33
N GLU A 79 -20.08 -60.49 6.95
CA GLU A 79 -20.79 -59.24 7.26
C GLU A 79 -20.46 -58.66 8.66
N GLY A 80 -20.30 -57.32 8.71
CA GLY A 80 -20.73 -56.50 9.83
C GLY A 80 -19.65 -55.99 10.82
N PRO A 81 -19.88 -54.83 11.47
CA PRO A 81 -20.63 -53.66 11.00
C PRO A 81 -19.86 -52.32 11.18
N ASN A 82 -19.94 -51.42 10.20
CA ASN A 82 -19.78 -49.96 10.37
C ASN A 82 -20.08 -49.23 9.04
N HIS A 83 -21.36 -49.05 8.72
CA HIS A 83 -21.81 -48.18 7.63
C HIS A 83 -22.26 -46.84 8.21
N LEU A 84 -21.54 -45.75 7.88
CA LEU A 84 -21.99 -44.34 7.71
C LEU A 84 -20.76 -43.41 7.74
N THR A 85 -20.08 -43.23 6.60
CA THR A 85 -19.11 -42.11 6.31
C THR A 85 -18.46 -42.15 4.92
N LEU A 86 -18.70 -43.15 4.07
CA LEU A 86 -18.00 -43.32 2.77
C LEU A 86 -18.76 -42.89 1.50
N GLN A 87 -19.99 -42.38 1.62
CA GLN A 87 -20.77 -41.93 0.44
C GLN A 87 -20.59 -40.44 0.09
N GLU A 88 -20.18 -39.58 1.03
CA GLU A 88 -20.00 -38.14 0.78
C GLU A 88 -18.63 -37.78 0.16
N GLN A 89 -17.61 -38.63 0.35
CA GLN A 89 -16.30 -38.45 -0.29
C GLN A 89 -16.25 -38.96 -1.74
N ASN A 90 -17.04 -39.98 -2.08
CA ASN A 90 -17.13 -40.48 -3.46
C ASN A 90 -18.00 -39.58 -4.36
N SER A 91 -19.06 -38.98 -3.82
CA SER A 91 -19.91 -38.05 -4.59
C SER A 91 -19.16 -36.76 -4.98
N SER A 92 -18.34 -36.23 -4.07
CA SER A 92 -17.51 -35.04 -4.31
C SER A 92 -16.31 -35.29 -5.24
N GLN A 93 -15.80 -36.52 -5.34
CA GLN A 93 -14.79 -36.90 -6.34
C GLN A 93 -15.37 -37.25 -7.73
N GLN A 94 -16.65 -37.64 -7.81
CA GLN A 94 -17.32 -37.84 -9.10
C GLN A 94 -17.69 -36.51 -9.76
N THR A 95 -18.21 -35.54 -9.02
CA THR A 95 -18.62 -34.23 -9.57
C THR A 95 -17.45 -33.39 -10.07
N THR A 96 -16.28 -33.45 -9.43
CA THR A 96 -15.06 -32.75 -9.90
C THR A 96 -14.55 -33.31 -11.23
N ASN A 97 -14.49 -34.64 -11.38
CA ASN A 97 -14.11 -35.28 -12.64
C ASN A 97 -15.08 -34.95 -13.80
N GLU A 98 -16.38 -34.85 -13.53
CA GLU A 98 -17.37 -34.43 -14.54
C GLU A 98 -17.18 -32.97 -14.96
N LEU A 99 -16.90 -32.06 -14.01
CA LEU A 99 -16.63 -30.65 -14.28
C LEU A 99 -15.34 -30.44 -15.08
N GLU A 100 -14.24 -31.13 -14.74
CA GLU A 100 -13.01 -31.08 -15.55
C GLU A 100 -13.26 -31.58 -16.99
N THR A 101 -14.04 -32.64 -17.14
CA THR A 101 -14.42 -33.18 -18.47
C THR A 101 -15.26 -32.18 -19.27
N LYS A 102 -16.27 -31.56 -18.64
CA LYS A 102 -17.06 -30.46 -19.24
C LYS A 102 -16.16 -29.29 -19.66
N PHE A 103 -15.21 -28.90 -18.82
CA PHE A 103 -14.31 -27.77 -19.07
C PHE A 103 -13.34 -28.06 -20.23
N CYS A 104 -12.77 -29.27 -20.30
CA CYS A 104 -12.01 -29.73 -21.46
C CYS A 104 -12.85 -29.69 -22.75
N ASN A 105 -14.09 -30.16 -22.71
CA ASN A 105 -15.02 -30.10 -23.85
C ASN A 105 -15.34 -28.66 -24.27
N TRP A 106 -15.52 -27.75 -23.31
CA TRP A 106 -15.75 -26.32 -23.58
C TRP A 106 -14.53 -25.66 -24.26
N LYS A 107 -13.30 -25.98 -23.80
CA LYS A 107 -12.05 -25.50 -24.44
C LYS A 107 -11.92 -25.90 -25.91
N TYR A 108 -12.45 -27.07 -26.34
CA TYR A 108 -12.41 -27.46 -27.76
C TYR A 108 -13.20 -26.52 -28.69
N PHE A 109 -14.16 -25.74 -28.16
CA PHE A 109 -14.82 -24.71 -28.94
C PHE A 109 -13.95 -23.46 -29.14
N ILE A 110 -12.81 -23.31 -28.46
CA ILE A 110 -11.95 -22.13 -28.55
C ILE A 110 -10.74 -22.44 -29.47
N PRO A 111 -10.59 -21.76 -30.62
CA PRO A 111 -9.50 -22.05 -31.57
C PRO A 111 -8.14 -21.63 -31.02
N LYS A 112 -7.08 -22.39 -31.31
CA LYS A 112 -5.73 -22.11 -30.77
C LYS A 112 -4.96 -20.99 -31.48
N SER A 113 -5.37 -20.62 -32.69
CA SER A 113 -4.77 -19.52 -33.47
C SER A 113 -5.72 -19.08 -34.57
N ILE A 114 -5.67 -17.78 -34.90
CA ILE A 114 -6.42 -17.12 -35.98
C ILE A 114 -6.31 -17.86 -37.32
N HIS A 115 -5.19 -18.53 -37.59
CA HIS A 115 -4.89 -19.15 -38.89
C HIS A 115 -5.28 -20.63 -39.02
N SER A 116 -5.84 -21.26 -37.98
CA SER A 116 -5.85 -22.73 -37.88
C SER A 116 -7.08 -23.47 -38.41
N VAL A 117 -8.30 -22.91 -38.33
CA VAL A 117 -9.57 -23.55 -38.77
C VAL A 117 -10.61 -22.47 -39.11
N PRO A 118 -11.50 -22.64 -40.12
CA PRO A 118 -12.69 -21.80 -40.24
C PRO A 118 -13.56 -21.85 -38.97
N LEU A 119 -13.92 -20.68 -38.41
CA LEU A 119 -14.68 -20.62 -37.15
C LEU A 119 -16.04 -21.31 -37.28
N THR A 120 -16.26 -22.31 -36.42
CA THR A 120 -17.58 -22.93 -36.26
C THR A 120 -18.60 -21.94 -35.68
N PRO A 121 -19.92 -22.16 -35.84
CA PRO A 121 -20.94 -21.38 -35.15
C PRO A 121 -20.74 -21.44 -33.63
N LEU A 122 -20.96 -20.32 -32.94
CA LEU A 122 -20.92 -20.28 -31.48
C LEU A 122 -22.09 -21.10 -30.91
N PRO A 123 -21.86 -22.07 -30.01
CA PRO A 123 -22.94 -22.76 -29.31
C PRO A 123 -23.82 -21.76 -28.54
N PRO A 124 -25.16 -21.93 -28.50
CA PRO A 124 -26.05 -20.96 -27.86
C PRO A 124 -25.69 -20.72 -26.40
N LEU A 125 -25.52 -21.78 -25.61
CA LEU A 125 -25.23 -21.73 -24.17
C LEU A 125 -23.72 -21.62 -23.84
N PHE A 126 -22.88 -21.17 -24.79
CA PHE A 126 -21.41 -21.18 -24.61
C PHE A 126 -20.93 -20.37 -23.41
N PHE A 127 -21.51 -19.18 -23.19
CA PHE A 127 -21.18 -18.32 -22.06
C PHE A 127 -21.93 -18.72 -20.78
N GLU A 128 -23.06 -19.40 -20.89
CA GLU A 128 -23.77 -19.96 -19.73
C GLU A 128 -23.00 -21.15 -19.12
N HIS A 129 -22.47 -22.06 -19.95
CA HIS A 129 -21.51 -23.07 -19.48
C HIS A 129 -20.23 -22.44 -18.89
N ALA A 130 -19.82 -21.26 -19.37
CA ALA A 130 -18.68 -20.55 -18.78
C ALA A 130 -18.99 -20.09 -17.35
N LEU A 131 -20.24 -19.67 -17.05
CA LEU A 131 -20.68 -19.35 -15.69
C LEU A 131 -20.64 -20.56 -14.75
N GLU A 132 -20.97 -21.77 -15.22
CA GLU A 132 -20.82 -23.01 -14.41
C GLU A 132 -19.39 -23.16 -13.89
N PHE A 133 -18.38 -22.84 -14.71
CA PHE A 133 -16.97 -22.95 -14.33
C PHE A 133 -16.52 -21.84 -13.35
N LEU A 134 -17.15 -20.66 -13.36
CA LEU A 134 -16.81 -19.58 -12.42
C LEU A 134 -17.23 -19.89 -10.98
N GLN A 135 -18.21 -20.78 -10.80
CA GLN A 135 -18.69 -21.25 -9.49
C GLN A 135 -17.93 -22.49 -8.98
N SER A 136 -16.89 -22.93 -9.70
CA SER A 136 -16.09 -24.11 -9.37
C SER A 136 -14.77 -23.72 -8.66
N GLU A 137 -13.72 -24.55 -8.76
CA GLU A 137 -12.43 -24.22 -8.15
C GLU A 137 -11.78 -22.98 -8.77
N ILE A 138 -11.11 -22.17 -7.94
CA ILE A 138 -10.44 -20.91 -8.34
C ILE A 138 -9.50 -21.12 -9.54
N GLY A 139 -8.80 -22.26 -9.60
CA GLY A 139 -7.91 -22.58 -10.73
C GLY A 139 -8.64 -22.78 -12.06
N VAL A 140 -9.84 -23.36 -12.04
CA VAL A 140 -10.69 -23.56 -13.22
C VAL A 140 -11.30 -22.23 -13.66
N MET A 141 -11.80 -21.43 -12.70
CA MET A 141 -12.28 -20.06 -12.95
C MET A 141 -11.20 -19.20 -13.63
N GLN A 142 -9.99 -19.17 -13.06
CA GLN A 142 -8.86 -18.43 -13.62
C GLN A 142 -8.53 -18.92 -15.04
N GLU A 143 -8.41 -20.23 -15.25
CA GLU A 143 -8.08 -20.78 -16.56
C GLU A 143 -9.18 -20.51 -17.61
N ALA A 144 -10.46 -20.47 -17.21
CA ALA A 144 -11.57 -20.12 -18.09
C ALA A 144 -11.46 -18.69 -18.61
N ILE A 145 -11.20 -17.72 -17.73
CA ILE A 145 -11.03 -16.30 -18.10
C ILE A 145 -9.75 -16.07 -18.91
N VAL A 146 -8.63 -16.69 -18.55
CA VAL A 146 -7.38 -16.68 -19.35
C VAL A 146 -7.64 -17.22 -20.76
N THR A 147 -8.44 -18.29 -20.90
CA THR A 147 -8.79 -18.86 -22.21
C THR A 147 -9.70 -17.92 -23.01
N LEU A 148 -10.62 -17.18 -22.37
CA LEU A 148 -11.44 -16.15 -23.04
C LEU A 148 -10.64 -14.92 -23.47
N ALA A 149 -9.60 -14.54 -22.73
CA ALA A 149 -8.72 -13.43 -23.07
C ALA A 149 -7.68 -13.77 -24.16
N SER A 150 -7.46 -15.07 -24.44
CA SER A 150 -6.61 -15.52 -25.55
C SER A 150 -7.17 -15.12 -26.92
N GLU A 151 -6.33 -15.07 -27.97
CA GLU A 151 -6.75 -14.74 -29.34
C GLU A 151 -8.03 -15.48 -29.77
N GLY A 152 -8.10 -16.78 -29.51
CA GLY A 152 -9.26 -17.60 -29.87
C GLY A 152 -10.51 -17.30 -29.06
N GLY A 153 -10.35 -16.96 -27.78
CA GLY A 153 -11.44 -16.54 -26.91
C GLY A 153 -12.02 -15.20 -27.36
N LEU A 154 -11.16 -14.25 -27.72
CA LEU A 154 -11.56 -12.96 -28.29
C LEU A 154 -12.34 -13.13 -29.61
N GLN A 155 -12.00 -14.13 -30.45
CA GLN A 155 -12.82 -14.44 -31.64
C GLN A 155 -14.23 -14.97 -31.28
N ARG A 156 -14.39 -15.68 -30.15
CA ARG A 156 -15.72 -16.11 -29.66
C ARG A 156 -16.53 -14.95 -29.11
N ILE A 157 -15.90 -14.02 -28.39
CA ILE A 157 -16.51 -12.76 -27.96
C ILE A 157 -16.93 -11.93 -29.20
N LYS A 158 -16.06 -11.85 -30.22
CA LYS A 158 -16.34 -11.17 -31.49
C LYS A 158 -17.62 -11.66 -32.19
N GLN A 159 -17.91 -12.97 -32.14
CA GLN A 159 -19.13 -13.54 -32.74
C GLN A 159 -20.44 -13.05 -32.08
N VAL A 160 -20.37 -12.51 -30.86
CA VAL A 160 -21.51 -11.87 -30.17
C VAL A 160 -21.47 -10.35 -30.37
N VAL A 161 -20.31 -9.72 -30.15
CA VAL A 161 -20.18 -8.26 -30.02
C VAL A 161 -20.14 -7.54 -31.38
N ASP A 162 -19.54 -8.12 -32.43
CA ASP A 162 -19.58 -7.57 -33.80
C ASP A 162 -20.86 -7.95 -34.57
N ARG A 163 -21.82 -8.61 -33.91
CA ARG A 163 -23.03 -9.12 -34.55
C ARG A 163 -24.06 -8.00 -34.70
N ASN A 164 -24.48 -7.70 -35.92
CA ASN A 164 -25.47 -6.65 -36.16
C ASN A 164 -26.87 -7.09 -35.66
N LEU A 165 -27.19 -6.74 -34.42
CA LEU A 165 -28.45 -7.08 -33.75
C LEU A 165 -29.64 -6.25 -34.27
N GLU A 166 -29.39 -5.02 -34.78
CA GLU A 166 -30.43 -4.12 -35.28
C GLU A 166 -31.13 -4.66 -36.54
N THR A 167 -30.42 -5.41 -37.40
CA THR A 167 -30.99 -6.00 -38.63
C THR A 167 -31.73 -7.33 -38.42
N MET A 168 -31.70 -7.91 -37.21
CA MET A 168 -32.42 -9.15 -36.89
C MET A 168 -33.88 -8.87 -36.51
N GLY A 169 -34.76 -9.84 -36.82
CA GLY A 169 -36.13 -9.85 -36.31
C GLY A 169 -36.17 -9.98 -34.77
N PRO A 170 -37.20 -9.41 -34.10
CA PRO A 170 -37.20 -9.22 -32.65
C PRO A 170 -37.04 -10.53 -31.85
N GLN A 171 -37.74 -11.60 -32.24
CA GLN A 171 -37.63 -12.91 -31.57
C GLN A 171 -36.20 -13.48 -31.63
N GLN A 172 -35.51 -13.32 -32.76
CA GLN A 172 -34.13 -13.80 -32.92
C GLN A 172 -33.14 -12.92 -32.14
N ARG A 173 -33.37 -11.60 -32.13
CA ARG A 173 -32.58 -10.64 -31.35
C ARG A 173 -32.65 -10.94 -29.86
N ASN A 174 -33.85 -11.05 -29.30
CA ASN A 174 -34.08 -11.30 -27.87
C ASN A 174 -33.41 -12.62 -27.44
N ARG A 175 -33.57 -13.68 -28.25
CA ARG A 175 -32.93 -14.98 -28.01
C ARG A 175 -31.39 -14.88 -27.94
N VAL A 176 -30.76 -14.17 -28.87
CA VAL A 176 -29.29 -13.99 -28.86
C VAL A 176 -28.85 -13.16 -27.65
N ILE A 177 -29.63 -12.15 -27.24
CA ILE A 177 -29.32 -11.34 -26.06
C ILE A 177 -29.40 -12.18 -24.79
N GLN A 178 -30.44 -13.00 -24.63
CA GLN A 178 -30.65 -13.87 -23.47
C GLN A 178 -29.66 -15.05 -23.41
N GLU A 179 -29.45 -15.78 -24.52
CA GLU A 179 -28.57 -16.97 -24.53
C GLU A 179 -27.07 -16.60 -24.56
N GLN A 180 -26.68 -15.43 -25.08
CA GLN A 180 -25.27 -15.10 -25.35
C GLN A 180 -24.80 -13.79 -24.73
N ALA A 181 -25.51 -12.67 -24.93
CA ALA A 181 -25.02 -11.35 -24.51
C ALA A 181 -25.06 -11.13 -22.99
N ILE A 182 -26.19 -11.46 -22.35
CA ILE A 182 -26.35 -11.35 -20.89
C ILE A 182 -25.40 -12.31 -20.15
N PRO A 183 -25.27 -13.60 -20.53
CA PRO A 183 -24.27 -14.49 -19.95
C PRO A 183 -22.83 -14.01 -20.14
N LEU A 184 -22.47 -13.44 -21.31
CA LEU A 184 -21.15 -12.81 -21.51
C LEU A 184 -20.92 -11.66 -20.51
N CYS A 185 -21.89 -10.75 -20.35
CA CYS A 185 -21.81 -9.68 -19.37
C CYS A 185 -21.63 -10.23 -17.94
N ARG A 186 -22.40 -11.26 -17.56
CA ARG A 186 -22.30 -11.93 -16.26
C ARG A 186 -20.94 -12.60 -16.02
N VAL A 187 -20.32 -13.18 -17.05
CA VAL A 187 -18.97 -13.78 -16.96
C VAL A 187 -17.93 -12.70 -16.64
N ILE A 188 -17.95 -11.58 -17.36
CA ILE A 188 -16.92 -10.53 -17.24
C ILE A 188 -17.12 -9.59 -16.04
N VAL A 189 -18.22 -9.73 -15.29
CA VAL A 189 -18.47 -8.98 -14.04
C VAL A 189 -18.68 -9.87 -12.81
N HIS A 190 -18.43 -11.17 -12.93
CA HIS A 190 -18.56 -12.10 -11.81
C HIS A 190 -17.69 -11.65 -10.63
N VAL A 191 -18.24 -11.68 -9.41
CA VAL A 191 -17.60 -11.09 -8.22
C VAL A 191 -16.21 -11.67 -7.98
N ASP A 192 -16.08 -13.01 -8.04
CA ASP A 192 -14.81 -13.70 -7.81
C ASP A 192 -13.78 -13.48 -8.95
N VAL A 193 -14.26 -13.20 -10.16
CA VAL A 193 -13.41 -12.86 -11.32
C VAL A 193 -12.87 -11.44 -11.16
N LEU A 194 -13.71 -10.47 -10.75
CA LEU A 194 -13.31 -9.09 -10.47
C LEU A 194 -12.39 -8.98 -9.23
N ALA A 195 -12.52 -9.89 -8.28
CA ALA A 195 -11.63 -9.95 -7.11
C ALA A 195 -10.23 -10.45 -7.47
N SER A 196 -10.11 -11.45 -8.36
CA SER A 196 -8.84 -12.10 -8.69
C SER A 196 -7.84 -11.17 -9.40
N THR A 197 -6.86 -10.62 -8.68
CA THR A 197 -5.79 -9.73 -9.23
C THR A 197 -5.06 -10.30 -10.44
N VAL A 198 -4.81 -11.62 -10.45
CA VAL A 198 -4.15 -12.32 -11.57
C VAL A 198 -4.95 -12.22 -12.89
N LEU A 199 -6.24 -11.90 -12.83
CA LEU A 199 -7.10 -11.73 -14.00
C LEU A 199 -7.22 -10.29 -14.48
N ASP A 200 -6.69 -9.28 -13.76
CA ASP A 200 -6.87 -7.86 -14.10
C ASP A 200 -6.43 -7.55 -15.54
N THR A 201 -5.24 -8.00 -15.95
CA THR A 201 -4.70 -7.81 -17.32
C THR A 201 -5.53 -8.56 -18.37
N HIS A 202 -6.02 -9.75 -18.05
CA HIS A 202 -6.87 -10.55 -18.95
C HIS A 202 -8.26 -9.94 -19.13
N LEU A 203 -8.84 -9.39 -18.05
CA LEU A 203 -10.09 -8.64 -18.08
C LEU A 203 -9.94 -7.32 -18.82
N GLY A 204 -8.86 -6.56 -18.58
CA GLY A 204 -8.52 -5.36 -19.35
C GLY A 204 -8.43 -5.64 -20.84
N THR A 205 -7.80 -6.76 -21.23
CA THR A 205 -7.78 -7.23 -22.62
C THR A 205 -9.20 -7.47 -23.17
N ILE A 206 -10.08 -8.13 -22.41
CA ILE A 206 -11.47 -8.38 -22.81
C ILE A 206 -12.28 -7.07 -22.91
N TYR A 207 -12.18 -6.16 -21.93
CA TYR A 207 -12.92 -4.89 -21.93
C TYR A 207 -12.48 -3.97 -23.06
N ASN A 208 -11.16 -3.86 -23.31
CA ASN A 208 -10.62 -3.08 -24.43
C ASN A 208 -11.01 -3.71 -25.78
N PHE A 209 -11.09 -5.04 -25.85
CA PHE A 209 -11.64 -5.72 -27.01
C PHE A 209 -13.13 -5.41 -27.22
N ILE A 210 -13.97 -5.38 -26.17
CA ILE A 210 -15.39 -5.02 -26.27
C ILE A 210 -15.58 -3.54 -26.64
N TYR A 211 -14.73 -2.64 -26.13
CA TYR A 211 -14.72 -1.23 -26.51
C TYR A 211 -14.48 -1.04 -28.02
N GLY A 212 -13.42 -1.67 -28.53
CA GLY A 212 -13.02 -1.58 -29.94
C GLY A 212 -12.55 -0.18 -30.35
N ALA A 213 -12.36 0.04 -31.66
CA ALA A 213 -11.88 1.31 -32.17
C ALA A 213 -12.87 2.46 -31.87
N GLN A 214 -12.42 3.46 -31.11
CA GLN A 214 -13.19 4.64 -30.71
C GLN A 214 -14.56 4.33 -30.04
N GLY A 215 -14.73 3.15 -29.45
CA GLY A 215 -15.97 2.72 -28.80
C GLY A 215 -17.07 2.21 -29.74
N GLN A 216 -16.85 2.18 -31.07
CA GLN A 216 -17.88 1.79 -32.06
C GLN A 216 -18.49 0.41 -31.79
N ARG A 217 -17.65 -0.55 -31.35
CA ARG A 217 -18.07 -1.91 -31.02
C ARG A 217 -18.93 -1.94 -29.75
N ALA A 218 -18.54 -1.19 -28.72
CA ALA A 218 -19.35 -1.06 -27.51
C ALA A 218 -20.72 -0.42 -27.80
N VAL A 219 -20.79 0.61 -28.64
CA VAL A 219 -22.07 1.20 -29.08
C VAL A 219 -22.94 0.16 -29.79
N ALA A 220 -22.38 -0.54 -30.78
CA ALA A 220 -23.11 -1.56 -31.56
C ALA A 220 -23.63 -2.74 -30.71
N PHE A 221 -22.94 -3.07 -29.62
CA PHE A 221 -23.32 -4.14 -28.70
C PHE A 221 -24.32 -3.67 -27.62
N PHE A 222 -23.98 -2.64 -26.85
CA PHE A 222 -24.78 -2.24 -25.69
C PHE A 222 -26.10 -1.58 -26.06
N LYS A 223 -26.16 -0.76 -27.12
CA LYS A 223 -27.38 -0.07 -27.57
C LYS A 223 -28.57 -1.02 -27.82
N PRO A 224 -28.46 -2.08 -28.65
CA PRO A 224 -29.57 -3.04 -28.84
C PRO A 224 -29.83 -3.94 -27.63
N VAL A 225 -28.82 -4.21 -26.78
CA VAL A 225 -29.01 -4.97 -25.53
C VAL A 225 -29.88 -4.16 -24.55
N PHE A 226 -29.53 -2.90 -24.29
CA PHE A 226 -30.32 -2.03 -23.40
C PHE A 226 -31.71 -1.72 -23.94
N ALA A 227 -31.88 -1.59 -25.27
CA ALA A 227 -33.20 -1.43 -25.87
C ALA A 227 -34.15 -2.62 -25.59
N VAL A 228 -33.62 -3.84 -25.40
CA VAL A 228 -34.41 -5.01 -24.99
C VAL A 228 -34.60 -5.08 -23.48
N LEU A 229 -33.61 -4.66 -22.67
CA LEU A 229 -33.74 -4.55 -21.21
C LEU A 229 -34.78 -3.49 -20.78
N ALA A 230 -35.03 -2.47 -21.61
CA ALA A 230 -36.04 -1.44 -21.37
C ALA A 230 -37.48 -1.90 -21.68
N ASP A 231 -37.66 -2.98 -22.45
CA ASP A 231 -38.96 -3.51 -22.88
C ASP A 231 -39.56 -4.45 -21.82
N ARG A 232 -40.35 -3.88 -20.90
CA ARG A 232 -40.87 -4.59 -19.71
C ARG A 232 -41.93 -5.64 -19.97
N ASP A 233 -42.49 -5.74 -21.17
CA ASP A 233 -43.46 -6.78 -21.50
C ASP A 233 -42.81 -8.18 -21.69
N GLN A 234 -41.47 -8.25 -21.63
CA GLN A 234 -40.70 -9.49 -21.74
C GLN A 234 -40.45 -10.14 -20.37
N ALA A 235 -41.32 -11.07 -19.97
CA ALA A 235 -41.37 -11.72 -18.65
C ALA A 235 -40.18 -12.63 -18.24
N PHE A 236 -38.98 -12.44 -18.81
CA PHE A 236 -37.82 -13.34 -18.64
C PHE A 236 -36.51 -12.63 -18.23
N ILE A 237 -36.52 -11.31 -18.02
CA ILE A 237 -35.33 -10.52 -17.67
C ILE A 237 -35.36 -10.23 -16.16
N SER A 238 -34.32 -10.63 -15.43
CA SER A 238 -34.22 -10.34 -13.98
C SER A 238 -33.49 -9.02 -13.70
N VAL A 239 -33.70 -8.44 -12.51
CA VAL A 239 -32.97 -7.24 -12.05
C VAL A 239 -31.45 -7.51 -12.02
N LEU A 240 -31.03 -8.72 -11.67
CA LEU A 240 -29.63 -9.15 -11.69
C LEU A 240 -29.01 -9.14 -13.09
N ASP A 241 -29.80 -9.39 -14.14
CA ASP A 241 -29.33 -9.33 -15.53
C ASP A 241 -29.17 -7.86 -15.97
N ILE A 242 -30.05 -6.96 -15.54
CA ILE A 242 -29.91 -5.51 -15.74
C ILE A 242 -28.63 -5.02 -15.04
N GLU A 243 -28.44 -5.37 -13.76
CA GLU A 243 -27.23 -5.05 -12.99
C GLU A 243 -25.96 -5.55 -13.67
N ALA A 244 -25.94 -6.79 -14.15
CA ALA A 244 -24.77 -7.36 -14.82
C ALA A 244 -24.39 -6.62 -16.11
N VAL A 245 -25.38 -6.19 -16.91
CA VAL A 245 -25.12 -5.43 -18.14
C VAL A 245 -24.69 -3.98 -17.82
N ILE A 246 -25.27 -3.33 -16.81
CA ILE A 246 -24.83 -2.01 -16.33
C ILE A 246 -23.41 -2.07 -15.77
N ALA A 247 -23.08 -3.10 -14.97
CA ALA A 247 -21.73 -3.33 -14.47
C ALA A 247 -20.73 -3.56 -15.61
N ALA A 248 -21.11 -4.34 -16.63
CA ALA A 248 -20.25 -4.62 -17.78
C ALA A 248 -19.97 -3.34 -18.59
N PHE A 249 -21.01 -2.53 -18.81
CA PHE A 249 -20.91 -1.21 -19.44
C PHE A 249 -19.98 -0.27 -18.63
N SER A 250 -20.18 -0.19 -17.30
CA SER A 250 -19.31 0.58 -16.41
C SER A 250 -17.85 0.13 -16.48
N LYS A 251 -17.57 -1.18 -16.52
CA LYS A 251 -16.20 -1.71 -16.59
C LYS A 251 -15.53 -1.40 -17.94
N VAL A 252 -16.27 -1.51 -19.05
CA VAL A 252 -15.77 -1.16 -20.40
C VAL A 252 -15.42 0.33 -20.48
N ILE A 253 -16.25 1.21 -19.89
CA ILE A 253 -15.97 2.65 -19.77
C ILE A 253 -14.76 2.92 -18.85
N ASP A 254 -14.70 2.26 -17.70
CA ASP A 254 -13.64 2.47 -16.71
C ASP A 254 -12.25 2.09 -17.23
N CYS A 255 -12.15 1.10 -18.12
CA CYS A 255 -10.90 0.70 -18.76
C CYS A 255 -10.47 1.57 -19.95
N ASN A 256 -11.35 2.45 -20.46
CA ASN A 256 -11.11 3.20 -21.70
C ASN A 256 -11.38 4.70 -21.50
N THR A 257 -10.34 5.50 -21.23
CA THR A 257 -10.44 6.95 -20.97
C THR A 257 -11.13 7.73 -22.10
N HIS A 258 -10.95 7.31 -23.36
CA HIS A 258 -11.65 7.89 -24.52
C HIS A 258 -13.17 7.69 -24.50
N ALA A 259 -13.70 6.74 -23.71
CA ALA A 259 -15.14 6.52 -23.56
C ALA A 259 -15.87 7.72 -22.96
N TRP A 260 -15.20 8.53 -22.13
CA TRP A 260 -15.82 9.69 -21.45
C TRP A 260 -16.20 10.81 -22.42
N VAL A 261 -15.57 10.85 -23.61
CA VAL A 261 -15.81 11.89 -24.64
C VAL A 261 -16.74 11.39 -25.76
N ASN A 262 -17.04 10.09 -25.83
CA ASN A 262 -17.92 9.53 -26.86
C ASN A 262 -19.41 9.82 -26.56
N ASP A 263 -20.05 10.63 -27.40
CA ASP A 263 -21.43 11.07 -27.20
C ASP A 263 -22.48 9.97 -27.45
N GLU A 264 -22.20 8.95 -28.28
CA GLU A 264 -23.11 7.81 -28.46
C GLU A 264 -23.19 6.94 -27.19
N LEU A 265 -22.06 6.76 -26.49
CA LEU A 265 -22.03 6.07 -25.20
C LEU A 265 -22.77 6.87 -24.11
N LYS A 266 -22.73 8.20 -24.14
CA LYS A 266 -23.52 9.07 -23.24
C LYS A 266 -25.03 8.90 -23.47
N LEU A 267 -25.48 8.85 -24.72
CA LEU A 267 -26.90 8.60 -25.05
C LEU A 267 -27.38 7.23 -24.56
N ILE A 268 -26.52 6.20 -24.61
CA ILE A 268 -26.81 4.90 -24.00
C ILE A 268 -26.94 5.05 -22.47
N ALA A 269 -26.00 5.73 -21.81
CA ALA A 269 -26.06 5.95 -20.35
C ALA A 269 -27.34 6.67 -19.90
N ASP A 270 -27.78 7.70 -20.63
CA ASP A 270 -29.06 8.39 -20.41
C ASP A 270 -30.27 7.44 -20.56
N SER A 271 -30.25 6.54 -21.56
CA SER A 271 -31.33 5.55 -21.76
C SER A 271 -31.39 4.50 -20.64
N ILE A 272 -30.24 4.10 -20.08
CA ILE A 272 -30.18 3.19 -18.92
C ILE A 272 -30.78 3.90 -17.69
N TYR A 273 -30.43 5.18 -17.50
CA TYR A 273 -30.91 5.99 -16.40
C TYR A 273 -32.44 6.05 -16.32
N ASP A 274 -33.08 6.36 -17.45
CA ASP A 274 -34.54 6.44 -17.54
C ASP A 274 -35.20 5.05 -17.33
N THR A 275 -34.50 3.96 -17.66
CA THR A 275 -34.96 2.57 -17.42
C THR A 275 -34.90 2.18 -15.93
N VAL A 276 -33.82 2.55 -15.24
CA VAL A 276 -33.58 2.24 -13.81
C VAL A 276 -34.40 3.15 -12.89
N ALA A 277 -34.71 4.38 -13.30
CA ALA A 277 -35.63 5.27 -12.58
C ALA A 277 -37.06 4.71 -12.45
N LEU A 278 -37.43 3.74 -13.31
CA LEU A 278 -38.72 3.03 -13.27
C LEU A 278 -38.67 1.74 -12.41
N LEU A 279 -37.54 1.42 -11.77
CA LEU A 279 -37.40 0.30 -10.81
C LEU A 279 -37.61 0.79 -9.37
N GLY A 280 -38.17 -0.07 -8.51
CA GLY A 280 -38.40 0.23 -7.10
C GLY A 280 -37.11 0.49 -6.32
N ASP A 281 -37.20 1.26 -5.24
CA ASP A 281 -36.04 1.78 -4.51
C ASP A 281 -35.14 0.67 -3.91
N ASP A 282 -35.74 -0.38 -3.34
CA ASP A 282 -35.02 -1.49 -2.70
C ASP A 282 -34.36 -2.46 -3.69
N GLU A 283 -34.89 -2.57 -4.91
CA GLU A 283 -34.40 -3.53 -5.92
C GLU A 283 -33.29 -2.94 -6.80
N ALA A 284 -33.20 -1.62 -6.92
CA ALA A 284 -32.33 -0.94 -7.89
C ALA A 284 -31.08 -0.29 -7.30
N HIS A 285 -30.76 -0.51 -6.03
CA HIS A 285 -29.72 0.24 -5.31
C HIS A 285 -28.34 0.17 -5.99
N GLU A 286 -27.84 -1.03 -6.31
CA GLU A 286 -26.53 -1.20 -6.96
C GLU A 286 -26.54 -0.67 -8.40
N SER A 287 -27.62 -0.89 -9.15
CA SER A 287 -27.82 -0.26 -10.47
C SER A 287 -27.72 1.27 -10.41
N ARG A 288 -28.32 1.91 -9.40
CA ARG A 288 -28.27 3.36 -9.19
C ARG A 288 -26.87 3.82 -8.76
N LYS A 289 -26.17 3.08 -7.89
CA LYS A 289 -24.78 3.34 -7.49
C LYS A 289 -23.82 3.29 -8.69
N LEU A 290 -23.95 2.28 -9.55
CA LEU A 290 -23.20 2.16 -10.81
C LEU A 290 -23.53 3.30 -11.78
N LEU A 291 -24.80 3.69 -11.91
CA LEU A 291 -25.21 4.82 -12.74
C LEU A 291 -24.69 6.17 -12.23
N GLN A 292 -24.64 6.40 -10.92
CA GLN A 292 -23.99 7.60 -10.37
C GLN A 292 -22.51 7.67 -10.76
N ARG A 293 -21.80 6.55 -10.69
CA ARG A 293 -20.39 6.43 -11.10
C ARG A 293 -20.20 6.73 -12.59
N ILE A 294 -21.02 6.12 -13.46
CA ILE A 294 -21.02 6.40 -14.91
C ILE A 294 -21.32 7.89 -15.17
N SER A 295 -22.36 8.42 -14.56
CA SER A 295 -22.81 9.81 -14.70
C SER A 295 -21.72 10.82 -14.29
N ARG A 296 -21.10 10.63 -13.12
CA ARG A 296 -19.97 11.46 -12.64
C ARG A 296 -18.76 11.40 -13.60
N ARG A 297 -18.41 10.21 -14.10
CA ARG A 297 -17.28 10.02 -15.04
C ARG A 297 -17.55 10.60 -16.43
N MET A 298 -18.78 10.54 -16.91
CA MET A 298 -19.22 11.10 -18.20
C MET A 298 -19.69 12.56 -18.13
N GLN A 299 -19.67 13.18 -16.94
CA GLN A 299 -20.14 14.56 -16.69
C GLN A 299 -21.62 14.79 -17.05
N LEU A 300 -22.48 13.80 -16.82
CA LEU A 300 -23.92 13.87 -17.12
C LEU A 300 -24.66 14.64 -16.01
N ALA A 301 -25.39 15.69 -16.39
CA ALA A 301 -26.08 16.58 -15.45
C ALA A 301 -27.54 16.16 -15.20
N ARG A 302 -27.76 14.97 -14.62
CA ARG A 302 -29.09 14.48 -14.19
C ARG A 302 -29.13 14.13 -12.69
N GLU A 303 -30.19 14.56 -12.01
CA GLU A 303 -30.52 14.21 -10.61
C GLU A 303 -31.46 13.00 -10.58
N ILE A 304 -31.32 12.09 -9.59
CA ILE A 304 -32.03 10.80 -9.58
C ILE A 304 -33.46 11.00 -9.06
N PRO A 305 -34.51 10.58 -9.80
CA PRO A 305 -35.88 10.60 -9.28
C PRO A 305 -35.98 9.76 -7.99
N GLY A 306 -36.53 10.36 -6.92
CA GLY A 306 -36.55 9.78 -5.57
C GLY A 306 -35.41 10.24 -4.67
N TRP A 307 -34.27 10.67 -5.22
CA TRP A 307 -33.18 11.30 -4.46
C TRP A 307 -33.23 12.83 -4.65
N THR A 308 -33.91 13.53 -3.73
CA THR A 308 -33.91 15.00 -3.73
C THR A 308 -32.56 15.53 -3.24
N ALA A 309 -31.61 15.73 -4.15
CA ALA A 309 -30.61 16.77 -3.96
C ALA A 309 -31.37 18.13 -3.91
N PRO A 310 -31.18 18.96 -2.88
CA PRO A 310 -31.93 20.21 -2.76
C PRO A 310 -31.51 21.21 -3.84
N LYS A 311 -32.43 21.53 -4.76
CA LYS A 311 -32.16 22.51 -5.83
C LYS A 311 -31.82 23.88 -5.25
N ARG A 312 -30.60 24.34 -5.55
CA ARG A 312 -30.06 25.63 -5.11
C ARG A 312 -30.99 26.81 -5.46
N ASN A 313 -31.41 27.51 -4.41
CA ASN A 313 -31.73 28.94 -4.44
C ASN A 313 -31.20 29.56 -3.14
N VAL A 314 -29.87 29.72 -3.06
CA VAL A 314 -29.20 30.30 -1.88
C VAL A 314 -29.15 31.82 -2.01
N PRO A 315 -29.80 32.60 -1.12
CA PRO A 315 -29.53 34.02 -1.02
C PRO A 315 -28.12 34.21 -0.47
N ARG A 316 -27.23 34.82 -1.26
CA ARG A 316 -25.85 35.13 -0.85
C ARG A 316 -25.85 36.11 0.35
N THR A 317 -25.72 35.59 1.56
CA THR A 317 -25.24 36.36 2.70
C THR A 317 -23.78 36.75 2.45
N ALA A 318 -23.45 38.02 2.66
CA ALA A 318 -22.11 38.53 2.39
C ALA A 318 -21.15 38.16 3.52
N THR A 319 -20.56 36.96 3.44
CA THR A 319 -19.48 36.54 4.34
C THR A 319 -18.25 37.42 4.11
N PHE A 320 -17.72 38.02 5.18
CA PHE A 320 -16.57 38.91 5.11
C PHE A 320 -15.27 38.10 5.04
N THR A 321 -15.03 37.47 3.89
CA THR A 321 -13.83 36.64 3.67
C THR A 321 -12.56 37.49 3.75
N LEU A 322 -11.72 37.17 4.74
CA LEU A 322 -10.30 37.55 4.70
C LEU A 322 -9.72 37.02 3.38
N GLN A 323 -8.84 37.81 2.73
CA GLN A 323 -8.20 37.36 1.50
C GLN A 323 -7.24 36.20 1.81
N CYS A 324 -7.75 34.98 1.75
CA CYS A 324 -6.94 33.77 1.80
C CYS A 324 -6.16 33.64 0.49
N ASP A 325 -4.92 33.19 0.61
CA ASP A 325 -4.00 33.04 -0.49
C ASP A 325 -4.09 31.60 -1.03
N LEU A 326 -4.77 31.42 -2.17
CA LEU A 326 -5.18 30.11 -2.69
C LEU A 326 -4.01 29.23 -3.20
N PRO A 327 -4.20 27.91 -3.42
CA PRO A 327 -3.12 27.02 -3.81
C PRO A 327 -2.76 27.09 -5.31
N GLY A 328 -1.46 27.00 -5.59
CA GLY A 328 -0.89 26.96 -6.93
C GLY A 328 -1.34 28.08 -7.85
N ALA A 329 -1.92 27.72 -9.00
CA ALA A 329 -2.37 28.66 -10.03
C ALA A 329 -3.58 29.53 -9.63
N LEU A 330 -4.25 29.22 -8.50
CA LEU A 330 -5.34 30.06 -7.96
C LEU A 330 -4.83 31.23 -7.11
N SER A 331 -3.56 31.20 -6.69
CA SER A 331 -2.94 32.33 -5.98
C SER A 331 -2.76 33.53 -6.93
N LYS A 332 -2.94 34.75 -6.39
CA LYS A 332 -2.78 36.00 -7.16
C LYS A 332 -1.35 36.24 -7.64
N ASP A 333 -0.38 35.81 -6.84
CA ASP A 333 1.05 36.00 -7.09
C ASP A 333 1.69 34.75 -7.74
N GLY A 334 0.88 33.81 -8.23
CA GLY A 334 1.34 32.52 -8.78
C GLY A 334 1.74 31.50 -7.69
N PRO A 335 2.22 30.31 -8.09
CA PRO A 335 2.61 29.25 -7.15
C PRO A 335 3.79 29.68 -6.26
N ARG A 336 3.82 29.17 -5.03
CA ARG A 336 4.86 29.48 -4.02
C ARG A 336 6.24 28.89 -4.34
N HIS A 337 6.23 27.74 -5.00
CA HIS A 337 7.38 26.92 -5.42
C HIS A 337 6.89 25.89 -6.45
N ASN A 338 7.79 25.18 -7.12
CA ASN A 338 7.43 24.14 -8.12
C ASN A 338 6.42 23.09 -7.63
N ASN A 339 6.39 22.75 -6.33
CA ASN A 339 5.47 21.77 -5.73
C ASN A 339 4.12 22.36 -5.23
N ASP A 340 3.86 23.66 -5.41
CA ASP A 340 2.59 24.29 -5.02
C ASP A 340 1.56 24.12 -6.14
N HIS A 341 0.73 23.08 -6.02
CA HIS A 341 -0.31 22.75 -6.99
C HIS A 341 -1.72 22.95 -6.42
N THR A 342 -2.63 23.41 -7.29
CA THR A 342 -4.06 23.50 -6.99
C THR A 342 -4.64 22.10 -6.72
N ASN A 343 -4.38 21.12 -7.59
CA ASN A 343 -4.77 19.74 -7.34
C ASN A 343 -3.73 19.04 -6.46
N ALA A 344 -4.12 18.64 -5.25
CA ALA A 344 -3.28 17.89 -4.30
C ALA A 344 -2.75 16.54 -4.85
N CYS A 345 -3.37 15.96 -5.88
CA CYS A 345 -2.87 14.76 -6.57
C CYS A 345 -1.51 14.97 -7.27
N ASN A 346 -1.12 16.21 -7.54
CA ASN A 346 0.13 16.57 -8.21
C ASN A 346 1.24 16.94 -7.22
N ILE A 347 0.91 17.14 -5.94
CA ILE A 347 1.87 17.53 -4.89
C ILE A 347 2.72 16.32 -4.51
N GLN A 348 4.04 16.43 -4.63
CA GLN A 348 4.98 15.43 -4.15
C GLN A 348 4.91 15.33 -2.62
N ILE A 349 4.87 14.11 -2.10
CA ILE A 349 4.77 13.89 -0.65
C ILE A 349 6.02 14.41 0.05
N MET A 350 7.21 14.05 -0.43
CA MET A 350 8.46 14.67 0.03
C MET A 350 8.57 16.13 -0.48
N PRO A 351 9.28 17.01 0.24
CA PRO A 351 9.41 18.41 -0.14
C PRO A 351 10.52 18.59 -1.18
N THR A 352 10.31 19.49 -2.14
CA THR A 352 11.33 19.83 -3.15
C THR A 352 12.35 20.84 -2.61
N PHE A 353 13.48 21.00 -3.29
CA PHE A 353 14.48 22.02 -2.90
C PHE A 353 13.92 23.45 -2.97
N GLU A 354 13.03 23.76 -3.93
CA GLU A 354 12.36 25.06 -4.00
C GLU A 354 11.37 25.27 -2.85
N GLU A 355 10.59 24.24 -2.48
CA GLU A 355 9.69 24.27 -1.31
C GLU A 355 10.49 24.50 -0.02
N ILE A 356 11.62 23.82 0.14
CA ILE A 356 12.55 24.04 1.25
C ILE A 356 13.11 25.46 1.27
N ARG A 357 13.23 26.16 0.13
CA ARG A 357 13.68 27.55 0.09
C ARG A 357 12.56 28.59 0.05
N ALA A 358 11.29 28.18 -0.02
CA ALA A 358 10.16 29.08 -0.09
C ALA A 358 9.96 29.85 1.23
N VAL A 359 9.85 31.18 1.15
CA VAL A 359 9.62 32.07 2.31
C VAL A 359 8.12 32.31 2.55
N ARG A 360 7.28 32.11 1.53
CA ARG A 360 5.84 32.34 1.57
C ARG A 360 5.14 31.12 2.22
N PRO A 361 4.22 31.31 3.18
CA PRO A 361 3.58 30.20 3.88
C PRO A 361 2.64 29.39 2.98
N GLU A 362 2.51 28.11 3.29
CA GLU A 362 1.65 27.15 2.58
C GLU A 362 0.16 27.52 2.63
N TYR A 363 -0.58 27.09 1.61
CA TYR A 363 -2.04 27.06 1.68
C TYR A 363 -2.51 25.86 2.51
N LEU A 364 -3.06 26.16 3.68
CA LEU A 364 -3.64 25.19 4.61
C LEU A 364 -5.13 25.52 4.80
N PRO A 365 -6.08 24.64 4.38
CA PRO A 365 -7.51 24.89 4.56
C PRO A 365 -7.90 24.89 6.04
N SER A 366 -8.85 25.76 6.41
CA SER A 366 -9.37 25.84 7.77
C SER A 366 -10.36 24.70 8.08
N MET A 367 -10.86 24.65 9.31
CA MET A 367 -11.97 23.79 9.71
C MET A 367 -13.31 24.21 9.07
N ASN A 368 -13.46 25.49 8.68
CA ASN A 368 -14.68 25.98 8.05
C ASN A 368 -14.72 25.59 6.56
N GLN A 369 -15.83 24.99 6.14
CA GLN A 369 -16.02 24.54 4.76
C GLN A 369 -16.06 25.70 3.75
N ASP A 370 -16.55 26.88 4.16
CA ASP A 370 -16.61 28.06 3.28
C ASP A 370 -15.22 28.62 2.90
N ASP A 371 -14.17 28.24 3.64
CA ASP A 371 -12.78 28.66 3.36
C ASP A 371 -12.06 27.70 2.38
N TRP A 372 -12.71 26.60 1.99
CA TRP A 372 -12.13 25.58 1.11
C TRP A 372 -12.19 26.03 -0.35
N HIS A 373 -11.14 25.74 -1.11
CA HIS A 373 -11.12 26.00 -2.56
C HIS A 373 -11.83 24.92 -3.40
N LEU A 374 -12.31 23.85 -2.75
CA LEU A 374 -13.07 22.74 -3.31
C LEU A 374 -14.25 22.44 -2.38
N ASP A 375 -15.43 22.18 -2.95
CA ASP A 375 -16.63 21.85 -2.19
C ASP A 375 -16.68 20.35 -1.78
N GLY A 376 -17.49 20.04 -0.75
CA GLY A 376 -17.89 18.68 -0.38
C GLY A 376 -16.74 17.71 -0.07
N VAL A 377 -16.87 16.46 -0.54
CA VAL A 377 -15.88 15.39 -0.29
C VAL A 377 -14.49 15.73 -0.82
N ALA A 378 -14.39 16.43 -1.95
CA ALA A 378 -13.10 16.83 -2.53
C ALA A 378 -12.37 17.84 -1.63
N GLY A 379 -13.09 18.83 -1.09
CA GLY A 379 -12.54 19.77 -0.11
C GLY A 379 -12.12 19.11 1.21
N LEU A 380 -12.94 18.16 1.69
CA LEU A 380 -12.62 17.39 2.90
C LEU A 380 -11.30 16.61 2.74
N LEU A 381 -11.14 15.90 1.62
CA LEU A 381 -9.94 15.11 1.33
C LEU A 381 -8.70 16.00 1.09
N ASP A 382 -8.83 17.12 0.36
CA ASP A 382 -7.73 18.07 0.12
C ASP A 382 -7.26 18.72 1.44
N ARG A 383 -8.20 19.15 2.30
CA ARG A 383 -7.88 19.65 3.65
C ARG A 383 -7.06 18.65 4.44
N HIS A 384 -7.53 17.41 4.56
CA HIS A 384 -6.83 16.39 5.35
C HIS A 384 -5.49 16.00 4.74
N PHE A 385 -5.35 15.97 3.41
CA PHE A 385 -4.05 15.77 2.76
C PHE A 385 -3.07 16.90 3.08
N ARG A 386 -3.47 18.17 2.89
CA ARG A 386 -2.60 19.33 3.11
C ARG A 386 -2.19 19.46 4.57
N LEU A 387 -3.14 19.32 5.52
CA LEU A 387 -2.84 19.39 6.95
C LEU A 387 -1.98 18.22 7.44
N LEU A 388 -2.24 16.98 7.00
CA LEU A 388 -1.41 15.83 7.39
C LEU A 388 0.00 15.90 6.78
N ARG A 389 0.13 16.41 5.56
CA ARG A 389 1.44 16.68 4.93
C ARG A 389 2.19 17.78 5.68
N GLU A 390 1.54 18.87 6.09
CA GLU A 390 2.22 19.91 6.87
C GLU A 390 2.61 19.42 8.28
N ASP A 391 1.76 18.62 8.93
CA ASP A 391 2.06 18.03 10.25
C ASP A 391 3.32 17.15 10.23
N THR A 392 3.50 16.36 9.16
CA THR A 392 4.57 15.36 9.04
C THR A 392 5.77 15.87 8.23
N VAL A 393 5.54 16.38 7.03
CA VAL A 393 6.57 16.79 6.07
C VAL A 393 6.98 18.25 6.22
N GLY A 394 6.07 19.16 6.61
CA GLY A 394 6.44 20.57 6.87
C GLY A 394 7.57 20.68 7.90
N GLN A 395 7.50 19.84 8.93
CA GLN A 395 8.56 19.65 9.92
C GLN A 395 9.91 19.16 9.35
N LEU A 396 9.91 18.31 8.32
CA LEU A 396 11.13 17.90 7.61
C LEU A 396 11.67 19.04 6.74
N ARG A 397 10.79 19.71 5.99
CA ARG A 397 11.11 20.87 5.15
C ARG A 397 11.84 21.95 5.96
N ASP A 398 11.26 22.33 7.09
CA ASP A 398 11.80 23.40 7.94
C ASP A 398 13.12 22.98 8.61
N ALA A 399 13.25 21.71 9.02
CA ALA A 399 14.49 21.18 9.57
C ALA A 399 15.65 21.13 8.56
N VAL A 400 15.39 20.95 7.26
CA VAL A 400 16.41 21.04 6.19
C VAL A 400 16.69 22.50 5.83
N ARG A 401 15.67 23.37 5.77
CA ARG A 401 15.82 24.82 5.51
C ARG A 401 16.85 25.45 6.44
N GLU A 402 16.76 25.19 7.75
CA GLU A 402 17.73 25.70 8.72
C GLU A 402 19.18 25.18 8.52
N GLU A 403 19.37 23.95 8.00
CA GLU A 403 20.71 23.41 7.72
C GLU A 403 21.35 24.06 6.49
N ILE A 404 20.53 24.51 5.53
CA ILE A 404 20.94 25.31 4.38
C ILE A 404 21.28 26.75 4.84
N ASP A 405 20.39 27.37 5.62
CA ASP A 405 20.50 28.78 6.02
C ASP A 405 21.52 29.03 7.15
N SER A 406 21.91 28.01 7.92
CA SER A 406 22.83 28.16 9.07
C SER A 406 23.71 26.92 9.29
N PRO A 407 24.75 26.70 8.47
CA PRO A 407 25.62 25.53 8.53
C PRO A 407 26.56 25.47 9.75
N ALA A 408 26.53 26.47 10.66
CA ALA A 408 27.33 26.46 11.89
C ALA A 408 26.73 27.28 13.04
N THR A 409 26.95 26.80 14.28
CA THR A 409 26.83 27.55 15.55
C THR A 409 25.45 28.09 15.97
N ASN A 410 24.52 27.23 16.42
CA ASN A 410 23.74 27.47 17.66
C ASN A 410 22.85 26.27 18.08
N GLU A 411 23.40 25.30 18.83
CA GLU A 411 22.59 24.25 19.51
C GLU A 411 21.51 24.83 20.45
N LYS A 412 21.68 26.08 20.90
CA LYS A 412 20.72 26.79 21.76
C LYS A 412 19.48 27.31 20.99
N ALA A 413 19.57 27.46 19.67
CA ALA A 413 18.43 27.85 18.84
C ALA A 413 17.59 26.62 18.45
N ALA A 414 18.25 25.53 18.03
CA ALA A 414 17.60 24.26 17.66
C ALA A 414 16.73 23.64 18.78
N ARG A 415 16.94 24.01 20.05
CA ARG A 415 16.07 23.62 21.17
C ARG A 415 14.68 24.30 21.20
N ARG A 416 14.37 25.21 20.28
CA ARG A 416 13.07 25.91 20.22
C ARG A 416 12.01 25.19 19.38
N GLN A 417 12.35 24.15 18.64
CA GLN A 417 11.41 23.34 17.85
C GLN A 417 11.64 21.83 18.06
N ASN A 418 10.62 21.02 17.77
CA ASN A 418 10.46 19.67 18.36
C ASN A 418 11.29 18.55 17.72
N ILE A 419 11.89 18.75 16.53
CA ILE A 419 12.68 17.69 15.86
C ILE A 419 14.18 17.84 16.12
N ARG A 420 14.76 16.77 16.66
CA ARG A 420 16.21 16.63 16.87
C ARG A 420 16.89 16.13 15.58
N ARG A 421 17.26 17.02 14.65
CA ARG A 421 18.08 16.63 13.47
C ARG A 421 19.52 16.23 13.86
N LEU A 422 20.15 15.38 13.05
CA LEU A 422 21.56 15.03 13.14
C LEU A 422 22.21 15.12 11.76
N THR A 423 23.34 15.84 11.65
CA THR A 423 24.02 16.08 10.37
C THR A 423 25.38 15.38 10.33
N TYR A 424 25.69 14.72 9.20
CA TYR A 424 26.98 14.09 8.92
C TYR A 424 27.58 14.69 7.63
N ASN A 425 28.87 15.02 7.66
CA ASN A 425 29.56 15.76 6.58
C ASN A 425 30.41 14.84 5.70
N ASN A 426 30.89 15.38 4.56
CA ASN A 426 31.75 14.70 3.58
C ASN A 426 31.15 13.36 3.11
N ALA A 427 29.83 13.35 2.86
CA ALA A 427 29.14 12.17 2.39
C ALA A 427 29.39 11.97 0.89
N ARG A 428 29.64 10.73 0.46
CA ARG A 428 29.81 10.36 -0.95
C ARG A 428 29.29 8.95 -1.21
N VAL A 429 28.77 8.70 -2.40
CA VAL A 429 28.46 7.34 -2.85
C VAL A 429 29.80 6.63 -3.08
N VAL A 430 29.99 5.51 -2.38
CA VAL A 430 31.22 4.69 -2.44
C VAL A 430 30.99 3.43 -3.27
N HIS A 431 29.75 2.98 -3.37
CA HIS A 431 29.35 1.84 -4.18
C HIS A 431 27.85 1.93 -4.49
N THR A 432 27.49 1.66 -5.74
CA THR A 432 26.11 1.50 -6.22
C THR A 432 25.88 0.03 -6.56
N ASP A 433 24.76 -0.52 -6.08
CA ASP A 433 24.30 -1.86 -6.40
C ASP A 433 22.81 -1.83 -6.74
N PHE A 434 22.26 -2.92 -7.25
CA PHE A 434 20.83 -3.05 -7.54
C PHE A 434 20.28 -4.39 -7.07
N ASN A 435 19.05 -4.35 -6.56
CA ASN A 435 18.34 -5.54 -6.13
C ASN A 435 16.90 -5.56 -6.64
N SER A 436 16.44 -6.70 -7.17
CA SER A 436 15.09 -6.83 -7.73
C SER A 436 13.97 -6.41 -6.75
N TRP A 437 14.19 -6.54 -5.43
CA TRP A 437 13.20 -6.24 -4.39
C TRP A 437 13.39 -4.86 -3.76
N GLN A 438 14.62 -4.46 -3.47
CA GLN A 438 14.96 -3.22 -2.76
C GLN A 438 15.26 -2.03 -3.69
N GLY A 439 15.35 -2.24 -5.01
CA GLY A 439 15.64 -1.19 -5.99
C GLY A 439 17.13 -0.84 -6.05
N ILE A 440 17.43 0.44 -6.31
CA ILE A 440 18.81 0.94 -6.35
C ILE A 440 19.32 1.06 -4.91
N LEU A 441 20.51 0.52 -4.65
CA LEU A 441 21.16 0.55 -3.34
C LEU A 441 22.41 1.43 -3.41
N LEU A 442 22.48 2.46 -2.58
CA LEU A 442 23.66 3.33 -2.48
C LEU A 442 24.35 3.09 -1.14
N THR A 443 25.62 2.71 -1.17
CA THR A 443 26.46 2.68 0.03
C THR A 443 27.20 4.01 0.14
N ILE A 444 26.86 4.79 1.17
CA ILE A 444 27.35 6.14 1.38
C ILE A 444 28.39 6.12 2.48
N GLY A 445 29.62 6.55 2.15
CA GLY A 445 30.67 6.80 3.12
C GLY A 445 30.64 8.26 3.57
N PHE A 446 30.77 8.52 4.87
CA PHE A 446 30.77 9.86 5.46
C PHE A 446 31.79 9.97 6.61
N ASP A 447 32.09 11.20 7.04
CA ASP A 447 33.06 11.46 8.11
C ASP A 447 32.58 10.92 9.47
N GLN A 448 33.41 10.10 10.11
CA GLN A 448 33.08 9.54 11.41
C GLN A 448 33.20 10.62 12.51
N PRO A 449 32.28 10.67 13.51
CA PRO A 449 32.32 11.67 14.57
C PRO A 449 33.67 11.74 15.27
N THR A 450 34.19 12.95 15.47
CA THR A 450 35.59 13.19 15.89
C THR A 450 35.97 12.46 17.19
N HIS A 451 35.09 12.44 18.18
CA HIS A 451 35.30 11.75 19.46
C HIS A 451 35.35 10.21 19.36
N LEU A 452 34.88 9.63 18.24
CA LEU A 452 34.90 8.18 18.00
C LEU A 452 36.14 7.72 17.24
N ARG A 453 36.91 8.64 16.64
CA ARG A 453 38.11 8.30 15.86
C ARG A 453 39.18 7.65 16.75
N GLU A 454 39.26 8.08 18.01
CA GLU A 454 40.16 7.53 19.04
C GLU A 454 39.63 6.25 19.72
N TYR A 455 38.36 5.87 19.51
CA TYR A 455 37.78 4.68 20.14
C TYR A 455 38.24 3.41 19.42
N SER A 456 38.40 2.32 20.19
CA SER A 456 38.52 0.99 19.59
C SER A 456 37.23 0.60 18.84
N THR A 457 37.34 -0.24 17.81
CA THR A 457 36.20 -0.74 17.01
C THR A 457 35.04 -1.25 17.88
N LYS A 458 35.34 -1.94 18.98
CA LYS A 458 34.33 -2.44 19.93
C LYS A 458 33.59 -1.30 20.64
N LEU A 459 34.32 -0.34 21.23
CA LEU A 459 33.72 0.83 21.91
C LEU A 459 32.92 1.70 20.92
N ARG A 460 33.38 1.79 19.67
CA ARG A 460 32.69 2.53 18.60
C ARG A 460 31.38 1.85 18.20
N LYS A 461 31.36 0.52 18.09
CA LYS A 461 30.15 -0.27 17.85
C LYS A 461 29.14 -0.09 19.00
N GLU A 462 29.59 -0.27 20.25
CA GLU A 462 28.77 -0.08 21.44
C GLU A 462 28.17 1.34 21.50
N TRP A 463 28.93 2.36 21.10
CA TRP A 463 28.42 3.74 20.99
C TRP A 463 27.28 3.86 19.97
N TRP A 464 27.47 3.41 18.72
CA TRP A 464 26.44 3.49 17.68
C TRP A 464 25.15 2.75 18.08
N GLU A 465 25.29 1.53 18.60
CA GLU A 465 24.17 0.72 19.09
C GLU A 465 23.41 1.42 20.23
N SER A 466 24.13 2.04 21.18
CA SER A 466 23.54 2.79 22.30
C SER A 466 22.80 4.06 21.87
N GLN A 467 23.30 4.76 20.84
CA GLN A 467 22.75 6.04 20.38
C GLN A 467 21.48 5.91 19.56
N LYS A 468 21.17 4.71 19.05
CA LYS A 468 19.98 4.42 18.23
C LYS A 468 19.88 5.23 16.93
N ARG A 469 21.00 5.67 16.38
CA ARG A 469 21.13 6.44 15.13
C ARG A 469 21.29 5.54 13.91
N LEU A 470 20.95 6.05 12.73
CA LEU A 470 21.12 5.38 11.43
C LEU A 470 20.62 3.92 11.45
N ARG A 471 19.47 3.70 12.10
CA ARG A 471 18.82 2.39 12.17
C ARG A 471 18.11 2.10 10.85
N ILE A 472 17.88 0.82 10.58
CA ILE A 472 16.97 0.35 9.53
C ILE A 472 15.65 1.13 9.61
N ASP A 473 15.11 1.53 8.45
CA ASP A 473 13.92 2.37 8.27
C ASP A 473 14.04 3.81 8.81
N SER A 474 15.22 4.28 9.22
CA SER A 474 15.44 5.71 9.54
C SER A 474 15.41 6.54 8.27
N LEU A 475 14.63 7.61 8.27
CA LEU A 475 14.58 8.57 7.17
C LEU A 475 15.82 9.47 7.16
N LEU A 476 16.49 9.51 6.01
CA LEU A 476 17.63 10.38 5.71
C LEU A 476 17.31 11.32 4.54
N CYS A 477 17.97 12.46 4.52
CA CYS A 477 18.07 13.36 3.38
C CYS A 477 19.54 13.54 3.00
N LEU A 478 19.90 13.28 1.74
CA LEU A 478 21.15 13.77 1.17
C LEU A 478 20.94 15.19 0.67
N LEU A 479 21.87 16.08 1.00
CA LEU A 479 21.82 17.49 0.64
C LEU A 479 23.15 17.92 0.01
N SER A 480 23.08 18.42 -1.22
CA SER A 480 24.20 19.06 -1.93
C SER A 480 24.10 20.57 -1.82
N SER A 481 25.24 21.27 -1.69
CA SER A 481 25.30 22.74 -1.76
C SER A 481 24.85 23.31 -3.11
N HIS A 482 24.87 22.50 -4.17
CA HIS A 482 24.34 22.85 -5.50
C HIS A 482 22.81 22.70 -5.62
N GLY A 483 22.12 22.29 -4.55
CA GLY A 483 20.65 22.20 -4.48
C GLY A 483 20.04 20.85 -4.86
N SER A 484 20.87 19.83 -5.09
CA SER A 484 20.40 18.44 -5.23
C SER A 484 19.97 17.88 -3.87
N LEU A 485 18.86 17.15 -3.85
CA LEU A 485 18.20 16.65 -2.65
C LEU A 485 17.73 15.21 -2.89
N LEU A 486 17.91 14.30 -1.92
CA LEU A 486 17.39 12.93 -2.00
C LEU A 486 16.94 12.42 -0.64
N PHE A 487 15.63 12.20 -0.48
CA PHE A 487 15.08 11.47 0.67
C PHE A 487 15.13 9.96 0.43
N CYS A 488 15.58 9.22 1.45
CA CYS A 488 15.83 7.79 1.38
C CYS A 488 15.75 7.13 2.77
N SER A 489 15.62 5.81 2.81
CA SER A 489 15.59 5.04 4.06
C SER A 489 16.82 4.14 4.19
N VAL A 490 17.36 4.04 5.41
CA VAL A 490 18.46 3.12 5.72
C VAL A 490 18.01 1.67 5.65
N ILE A 491 18.83 0.82 5.04
CA ILE A 491 18.66 -0.63 4.98
C ILE A 491 19.88 -1.35 5.57
N GLU A 492 19.73 -2.64 5.91
CA GLU A 492 20.91 -3.45 6.24
C GLU A 492 21.80 -3.64 5.00
N PRO A 493 23.13 -3.46 5.10
CA PRO A 493 24.04 -3.84 4.01
C PRO A 493 23.93 -5.35 3.77
N ARG A 494 23.77 -5.74 2.49
CA ARG A 494 23.72 -7.15 2.09
C ARG A 494 25.02 -7.84 2.51
N LYS A 495 24.92 -8.93 3.28
CA LYS A 495 25.99 -9.91 3.32
C LYS A 495 25.97 -10.63 1.95
N PRO A 496 27.07 -10.64 1.18
CA PRO A 496 27.10 -11.41 -0.07
C PRO A 496 26.76 -12.87 0.22
N ASP A 497 25.93 -13.47 -0.64
CA ASP A 497 25.39 -14.81 -0.38
C ASP A 497 26.51 -15.86 -0.36
N LEU A 498 26.72 -16.47 0.81
CA LEU A 498 27.60 -17.63 1.01
C LEU A 498 27.14 -18.90 0.26
N HIS A 499 26.05 -18.81 -0.49
CA HIS A 499 25.39 -19.89 -1.22
C HIS A 499 25.13 -19.57 -2.70
N SER A 500 26.06 -18.86 -3.36
CA SER A 500 26.26 -19.08 -4.79
C SER A 500 27.18 -20.30 -4.97
N PRO A 501 26.69 -21.45 -5.47
CA PRO A 501 27.54 -22.61 -5.68
C PRO A 501 28.50 -22.30 -6.83
N SER A 502 29.76 -22.02 -6.49
CA SER A 502 30.86 -21.86 -7.44
C SER A 502 31.11 -23.20 -8.16
N LYS A 503 30.34 -23.47 -9.22
CA LYS A 503 30.59 -24.57 -10.12
C LYS A 503 31.92 -24.32 -10.82
N ARG A 504 32.97 -24.99 -10.32
CA ARG A 504 34.13 -25.35 -11.10
C ARG A 504 33.67 -25.98 -12.41
N THR A 505 33.91 -25.29 -13.50
CA THR A 505 34.27 -25.90 -14.77
C THR A 505 35.62 -25.32 -15.13
N ASP A 506 36.67 -26.08 -14.83
CA ASP A 506 38.02 -25.76 -15.27
C ASP A 506 38.05 -25.72 -16.80
N LEU A 507 38.61 -24.64 -17.38
CA LEU A 507 39.40 -24.63 -18.62
C LEU A 507 39.89 -23.20 -18.93
N LEU A 508 41.18 -22.95 -18.60
CA LEU A 508 42.09 -21.99 -19.25
C LEU A 508 41.72 -20.48 -19.27
N ASP A 509 42.31 -19.70 -18.35
CA ASP A 509 43.44 -18.82 -18.73
C ASP A 509 44.24 -18.36 -17.46
N PRO A 510 45.57 -18.57 -17.36
CA PRO A 510 46.35 -18.17 -16.18
C PRO A 510 46.97 -16.78 -16.37
N GLY A 511 46.14 -15.73 -16.31
CA GLY A 511 46.53 -14.41 -16.82
C GLY A 511 45.98 -13.16 -16.16
N ASP A 512 45.20 -13.22 -15.08
CA ASP A 512 44.84 -11.99 -14.34
C ASP A 512 44.68 -12.21 -12.83
N HIS A 513 45.51 -11.52 -12.06
CA HIS A 513 45.47 -11.45 -10.60
C HIS A 513 45.34 -9.99 -10.18
N SER A 514 44.21 -9.37 -10.51
CA SER A 514 43.80 -8.09 -9.92
C SER A 514 43.46 -8.29 -8.42
N ALA A 515 43.93 -7.33 -7.60
CA ALA A 515 44.02 -7.48 -6.14
C ALA A 515 42.76 -7.03 -5.39
N ASP A 516 41.57 -7.21 -5.97
CA ASP A 516 40.34 -6.54 -5.51
C ASP A 516 39.46 -7.36 -4.54
N SER A 517 39.86 -8.58 -4.17
CA SER A 517 39.05 -9.46 -3.30
C SER A 517 39.21 -9.23 -1.78
N GLU A 518 40.17 -8.43 -1.32
CA GLU A 518 40.38 -8.18 0.12
C GLU A 518 39.70 -6.90 0.65
N THR A 519 39.22 -5.99 -0.21
CA THR A 519 38.77 -4.64 0.18
C THR A 519 37.28 -4.50 0.48
N GLU A 520 36.43 -5.49 0.14
CA GLU A 520 34.96 -5.40 0.35
C GLU A 520 34.53 -5.56 1.82
N SER A 521 35.40 -6.08 2.70
CA SER A 521 35.00 -6.66 3.99
C SER A 521 34.62 -5.68 5.12
N HIS A 522 34.78 -4.36 4.94
CA HIS A 522 34.73 -3.37 6.05
C HIS A 522 33.88 -2.11 5.78
N ARG A 523 32.77 -2.24 5.04
CA ARG A 523 31.81 -1.15 4.78
C ARG A 523 30.68 -1.09 5.83
N ASP A 524 31.01 -0.72 7.07
CA ASP A 524 30.05 -0.56 8.18
C ASP A 524 30.21 0.78 8.94
N LEU A 525 29.41 1.00 9.98
CA LEU A 525 29.41 2.25 10.76
C LEU A 525 30.64 2.43 11.70
N PHE A 526 31.39 1.36 12.01
CA PHE A 526 32.28 1.32 13.18
C PHE A 526 33.69 0.73 12.96
N THR A 527 33.96 0.01 11.87
CA THR A 527 35.22 -0.70 11.65
C THR A 527 36.33 0.24 11.21
N ASN A 528 36.09 1.07 10.20
CA ASN A 528 36.99 2.17 9.84
C ASN A 528 36.95 3.27 10.92
N ALA A 529 38.08 3.93 11.17
CA ALA A 529 38.25 4.95 12.24
C ALA A 529 38.16 6.40 11.76
N LEU A 530 38.08 6.64 10.45
CA LEU A 530 37.95 7.96 9.83
C LEU A 530 36.60 8.14 9.14
N HIS A 531 36.09 7.06 8.54
CA HIS A 531 34.82 7.04 7.82
C HIS A 531 33.87 6.01 8.41
N ALA A 532 32.57 6.29 8.30
CA ALA A 532 31.49 5.36 8.56
C ALA A 532 30.69 5.17 7.27
N PHE A 533 30.11 3.98 7.09
CA PHE A 533 29.33 3.63 5.90
C PHE A 533 27.90 3.24 6.27
N VAL A 534 26.93 3.72 5.49
CA VAL A 534 25.52 3.36 5.59
C VAL A 534 24.98 3.01 4.21
N THR A 535 24.17 1.96 4.11
CA THR A 535 23.49 1.60 2.86
C THR A 535 22.05 2.11 2.90
N ILE A 536 21.62 2.77 1.82
CA ILE A 536 20.26 3.28 1.63
C ILE A 536 19.59 2.59 0.44
N SER A 537 18.28 2.45 0.49
CA SER A 537 17.44 2.11 -0.67
C SER A 537 16.89 3.39 -1.29
N VAL A 538 16.89 3.43 -2.63
CA VAL A 538 16.26 4.49 -3.42
C VAL A 538 15.12 3.90 -4.25
N THR A 539 13.97 4.58 -4.21
CA THR A 539 12.79 4.25 -5.01
C THR A 539 13.02 4.61 -6.48
N THR A 540 12.30 3.95 -7.39
CA THR A 540 12.32 4.26 -8.83
C THR A 540 11.84 5.69 -9.13
N GLU A 541 10.90 6.21 -8.33
CA GLU A 541 10.45 7.62 -8.41
C GLU A 541 11.61 8.62 -8.23
N ASN A 542 12.60 8.29 -7.39
CA ASN A 542 13.75 9.16 -7.07
C ASN A 542 15.04 8.76 -7.84
N ALA A 543 14.90 8.00 -8.94
CA ALA A 543 16.06 7.50 -9.68
C ALA A 543 16.90 8.62 -10.30
N ASN A 544 16.29 9.70 -10.79
CA ASN A 544 17.01 10.82 -11.42
C ASN A 544 17.92 11.56 -10.42
N GLU A 545 17.45 11.73 -9.20
CA GLU A 545 18.17 12.31 -8.07
C GLU A 545 19.32 11.37 -7.67
N ALA A 546 19.06 10.07 -7.54
CA ALA A 546 20.07 9.06 -7.24
C ALA A 546 21.23 9.07 -8.25
N LEU A 547 20.90 9.07 -9.55
CA LEU A 547 21.88 9.16 -10.64
C LEU A 547 22.73 10.43 -10.55
N THR A 548 22.15 11.54 -10.10
CA THR A 548 22.88 12.79 -9.85
C THR A 548 23.90 12.62 -8.71
N PHE A 549 23.50 12.03 -7.57
CA PHE A 549 24.42 11.77 -6.45
C PHE A 549 25.52 10.74 -6.78
N ILE A 550 25.24 9.76 -7.65
CA ILE A 550 26.26 8.82 -8.16
C ILE A 550 27.36 9.60 -8.90
N ARG A 551 27.01 10.43 -9.90
CA ARG A 551 28.00 11.19 -10.69
C ARG A 551 28.76 12.23 -9.85
N MET A 552 28.08 12.91 -8.91
CA MET A 552 28.68 13.88 -8.00
C MET A 552 29.79 13.32 -7.11
N SER A 553 29.82 12.00 -6.88
CA SER A 553 30.77 11.37 -5.95
C SER A 553 32.22 11.26 -6.47
N SER A 554 32.44 11.63 -7.73
CA SER A 554 33.77 11.78 -8.36
C SER A 554 34.48 13.10 -8.01
N ALA A 555 33.76 14.11 -7.55
CA ALA A 555 34.29 15.41 -7.14
C ALA A 555 34.53 15.48 -5.62
N ALA A 556 35.19 16.56 -5.16
CA ALA A 556 35.31 16.84 -3.73
C ALA A 556 33.91 17.08 -3.13
N SER A 557 33.42 16.14 -2.31
CA SER A 557 32.01 16.03 -1.97
C SER A 557 31.55 17.03 -0.91
N ASP A 558 30.88 18.11 -1.33
CA ASP A 558 30.13 19.04 -0.48
C ASP A 558 28.69 18.55 -0.21
N VAL A 559 28.56 17.24 0.04
CA VAL A 559 27.28 16.57 0.32
C VAL A 559 27.21 16.22 1.81
N LYS A 560 26.05 16.48 2.41
CA LYS A 560 25.72 16.17 3.80
C LYS A 560 24.62 15.11 3.86
N ILE A 561 24.61 14.33 4.93
CA ILE A 561 23.46 13.50 5.35
C ILE A 561 22.77 14.22 6.50
N VAL A 562 21.46 14.45 6.39
CA VAL A 562 20.59 14.89 7.48
C VAL A 562 19.69 13.73 7.89
N GLU A 563 19.83 13.26 9.13
CA GLU A 563 19.02 12.20 9.74
C GLU A 563 17.88 12.81 10.56
N PHE A 564 16.69 12.17 10.50
CA PHE A 564 15.51 12.55 11.28
C PHE A 564 15.12 11.46 12.30
N PRO A 565 15.82 11.37 13.46
CA PRO A 565 15.54 10.41 14.52
C PRO A 565 14.05 10.36 14.92
N GLY A 566 13.44 9.19 14.75
CA GLY A 566 12.05 8.93 15.14
C GLY A 566 10.99 9.25 14.09
N VAL A 567 11.35 9.87 12.96
CA VAL A 567 10.45 10.00 11.81
C VAL A 567 10.57 8.74 10.94
N LEU A 568 9.46 8.01 10.81
CA LEU A 568 9.37 6.80 10.00
C LEU A 568 8.49 7.08 8.79
N LEU A 569 9.08 7.17 7.59
CA LEU A 569 8.33 7.39 6.34
C LEU A 569 7.13 6.42 6.17
N PRO A 570 7.25 5.10 6.48
CA PRO A 570 6.12 4.17 6.39
C PRO A 570 4.94 4.44 7.34
N SER A 571 5.05 5.35 8.32
CA SER A 571 3.94 5.65 9.24
C SER A 571 2.96 6.70 8.72
N PHE A 572 3.33 7.50 7.71
CA PHE A 572 2.47 8.58 7.19
C PHE A 572 2.34 8.59 5.66
N GLU A 573 3.38 8.21 4.91
CA GLU A 573 3.35 8.15 3.45
C GLU A 573 2.17 7.33 2.90
N PRO A 574 1.83 6.13 3.44
CA PRO A 574 0.72 5.34 2.89
C PRO A 574 -0.63 6.06 3.00
N THR A 575 -0.86 6.81 4.09
CA THR A 575 -2.10 7.59 4.27
C THR A 575 -2.14 8.78 3.31
N LEU A 576 -1.03 9.47 3.08
CA LEU A 576 -0.96 10.56 2.10
C LEU A 576 -1.20 10.05 0.67
N ARG A 577 -0.58 8.94 0.27
CA ARG A 577 -0.82 8.29 -1.05
C ARG A 577 -2.28 7.81 -1.18
N ALA A 578 -2.87 7.28 -0.12
CA ALA A 578 -4.28 6.89 -0.09
C ALA A 578 -5.23 8.10 -0.30
N LEU A 579 -5.01 9.23 0.38
CA LEU A 579 -5.79 10.46 0.19
C LEU A 579 -5.67 11.00 -1.25
N GLN A 580 -4.46 10.99 -1.84
CA GLN A 580 -4.28 11.36 -3.25
C GLN A 580 -5.02 10.42 -4.21
N LYS A 581 -5.03 9.10 -3.93
CA LYS A 581 -5.82 8.14 -4.72
C LYS A 581 -7.32 8.43 -4.64
N MET A 582 -7.83 8.72 -3.44
CA MET A 582 -9.25 9.06 -3.22
C MET A 582 -9.63 10.38 -3.90
N LEU A 583 -8.74 11.38 -3.92
CA LEU A 583 -8.96 12.66 -4.62
C LEU A 583 -9.12 12.51 -6.15
N ARG A 584 -8.52 11.48 -6.77
CA ARG A 584 -8.69 11.19 -8.21
C ARG A 584 -10.09 10.67 -8.57
N SER A 585 -10.80 10.10 -7.60
CA SER A 585 -12.15 9.56 -7.77
C SER A 585 -12.88 9.67 -6.43
N PRO A 586 -13.44 10.85 -6.08
CA PRO A 586 -14.00 11.15 -4.75
C PRO A 586 -15.34 10.41 -4.50
N GLU A 587 -15.25 9.10 -4.39
CA GLU A 587 -16.28 8.16 -3.95
C GLU A 587 -15.98 7.81 -2.49
N LEU A 588 -16.66 8.48 -1.55
CA LEU A 588 -16.57 8.20 -0.12
C LEU A 588 -17.95 7.67 0.34
N PRO A 589 -18.06 6.50 0.99
CA PRO A 589 -19.32 6.07 1.56
C PRO A 589 -19.73 7.03 2.68
N PHE A 590 -21.04 7.16 2.92
CA PHE A 590 -21.59 8.05 3.94
C PHE A 590 -21.27 9.56 3.72
N SER A 591 -20.97 9.94 2.48
CA SER A 591 -20.64 11.33 2.09
C SER A 591 -21.63 12.39 2.58
N GLU A 592 -22.91 12.01 2.62
CA GLU A 592 -24.05 12.79 3.11
C GLU A 592 -23.98 13.13 4.59
N TYR A 593 -23.29 12.32 5.41
CA TYR A 593 -23.03 12.60 6.83
C TYR A 593 -21.63 13.21 7.05
N LEU A 594 -20.65 12.84 6.22
CA LEU A 594 -19.24 13.21 6.43
C LEU A 594 -18.88 14.58 5.85
N ALA A 595 -19.51 14.96 4.74
CA ALA A 595 -19.29 16.18 3.98
C ALA A 595 -20.63 16.81 3.52
N ALA A 596 -21.61 16.85 4.44
CA ALA A 596 -22.93 17.46 4.23
C ALA A 596 -22.83 18.90 3.71
N GLU A 597 -23.69 19.28 2.77
CA GLU A 597 -23.83 20.69 2.36
C GLU A 597 -24.46 21.53 3.49
N PRO A 598 -24.09 22.83 3.61
CA PRO A 598 -24.69 23.72 4.59
C PRO A 598 -26.23 23.74 4.50
N HIS A 599 -26.89 23.65 5.66
CA HIS A 599 -28.35 23.75 5.84
C HIS A 599 -29.19 22.52 5.44
N VAL A 600 -28.58 21.33 5.34
CA VAL A 600 -29.34 20.07 5.36
C VAL A 600 -29.48 19.56 6.80
N ASP A 601 -30.67 19.69 7.39
CA ASP A 601 -31.02 18.99 8.63
C ASP A 601 -31.11 17.49 8.33
N ILE A 602 -30.22 16.70 8.92
CA ILE A 602 -30.21 15.23 8.82
C ILE A 602 -30.94 14.69 10.05
N PRO A 603 -32.23 14.30 9.99
CA PRO A 603 -33.02 14.08 11.21
C PRO A 603 -32.75 12.71 11.85
N VAL A 604 -32.36 11.72 11.04
CA VAL A 604 -32.16 10.33 11.43
C VAL A 604 -31.06 9.73 10.54
N ILE A 605 -30.16 8.92 11.12
CA ILE A 605 -29.22 8.10 10.35
C ILE A 605 -29.94 6.84 9.89
N ALA A 606 -29.95 6.57 8.58
CA ALA A 606 -30.58 5.39 8.03
C ALA A 606 -29.88 4.09 8.52
N PRO A 607 -30.62 2.97 8.69
CA PRO A 607 -30.03 1.66 9.00
C PRO A 607 -29.08 1.16 7.89
N PRO A 608 -28.21 0.17 8.18
CA PRO A 608 -27.37 -0.47 7.17
C PRO A 608 -28.19 -1.11 6.05
N HIS A 609 -27.78 -0.92 4.79
CA HIS A 609 -28.54 -1.39 3.62
C HIS A 609 -28.73 -2.92 3.57
N TYR A 610 -27.76 -3.73 4.02
CA TYR A 610 -27.97 -5.17 4.16
C TYR A 610 -29.08 -5.54 5.17
N ALA A 611 -29.36 -4.67 6.14
CA ALA A 611 -30.28 -4.93 7.25
C ALA A 611 -31.71 -4.51 6.94
N THR A 612 -31.94 -3.64 5.95
CA THR A 612 -33.28 -3.25 5.47
C THR A 612 -33.92 -4.28 4.53
N LYS A 613 -33.18 -5.35 4.17
CA LYS A 613 -33.65 -6.37 3.22
C LYS A 613 -34.91 -7.10 3.74
N PRO A 614 -35.92 -7.36 2.87
CA PRO A 614 -37.15 -8.04 3.27
C PRO A 614 -36.88 -9.37 3.98
N GLY A 615 -37.41 -9.51 5.20
CA GLY A 615 -37.28 -10.72 6.03
C GLY A 615 -35.95 -10.88 6.77
N PHE A 616 -35.00 -9.95 6.64
CA PHE A 616 -33.77 -9.98 7.43
C PHE A 616 -34.03 -9.70 8.92
N ARG A 617 -33.32 -10.40 9.81
CA ARG A 617 -33.30 -10.18 11.26
C ARG A 617 -31.92 -10.48 11.82
N PHE A 618 -31.50 -9.76 12.85
CA PHE A 618 -30.28 -10.04 13.62
C PHE A 618 -30.54 -11.16 14.63
N ASP A 619 -29.62 -12.13 14.72
CA ASP A 619 -29.62 -13.16 15.76
C ASP A 619 -28.86 -12.67 16.99
N LEU A 620 -29.58 -12.50 18.10
CA LEU A 620 -29.05 -12.00 19.37
C LEU A 620 -28.74 -13.12 20.38
N SER A 621 -29.03 -14.39 20.05
CA SER A 621 -28.88 -15.52 20.98
C SER A 621 -27.47 -15.65 21.57
N SER A 622 -26.45 -15.31 20.79
CA SER A 622 -25.03 -15.36 21.18
C SER A 622 -24.63 -14.44 22.35
N ILE A 623 -25.49 -13.49 22.72
CA ILE A 623 -25.29 -12.51 23.79
C ILE A 623 -26.38 -12.54 24.88
N MET A 624 -27.28 -13.54 24.85
CA MET A 624 -28.29 -13.77 25.89
C MET A 624 -27.74 -14.62 27.06
N LYS A 625 -28.19 -14.36 28.29
CA LYS A 625 -27.69 -15.04 29.52
C LYS A 625 -27.78 -16.56 29.45
N GLU A 626 -28.88 -17.09 28.93
CA GLU A 626 -29.12 -18.54 28.78
C GLU A 626 -29.02 -19.02 27.32
N LYS A 627 -28.46 -18.19 26.42
CA LYS A 627 -28.46 -18.39 24.96
C LYS A 627 -29.85 -18.59 24.35
N GLU A 628 -30.88 -17.99 24.96
CA GLU A 628 -32.24 -18.05 24.44
C GLU A 628 -32.32 -17.48 23.02
N PRO A 629 -33.10 -18.11 22.13
CA PRO A 629 -33.24 -17.67 20.74
C PRO A 629 -34.04 -16.35 20.67
N LEU A 630 -33.39 -15.30 20.18
CA LEU A 630 -34.01 -13.99 19.98
C LEU A 630 -33.57 -13.40 18.64
N TRP A 631 -34.54 -12.97 17.82
CA TRP A 631 -34.29 -12.34 16.52
C TRP A 631 -35.01 -11.02 16.38
N MET A 632 -34.26 -9.92 16.23
CA MET A 632 -34.82 -8.58 16.07
C MET A 632 -34.64 -8.08 14.64
N ALA A 633 -35.71 -7.50 14.09
CA ALA A 633 -35.61 -6.71 12.86
C ALA A 633 -35.13 -5.29 13.18
N VAL A 634 -34.67 -4.56 12.15
CA VAL A 634 -34.41 -3.12 12.24
C VAL A 634 -35.72 -2.40 12.59
N ASP A 635 -35.62 -1.36 13.43
CA ASP A 635 -36.72 -0.55 13.98
C ASP A 635 -37.78 -1.33 14.79
N ASP A 636 -37.56 -2.63 15.07
CA ASP A 636 -38.42 -3.41 15.94
C ASP A 636 -38.16 -3.07 17.42
N THR A 637 -39.21 -2.60 18.09
CA THR A 637 -39.18 -2.20 19.51
C THR A 637 -39.91 -3.19 20.42
N SER A 638 -40.52 -4.24 19.86
CA SER A 638 -41.39 -5.16 20.62
C SER A 638 -40.63 -5.97 21.68
N ASP A 639 -39.48 -6.55 21.31
CA ASP A 639 -38.65 -7.37 22.20
C ASP A 639 -37.52 -6.58 22.91
N TYR A 640 -37.50 -5.25 22.79
CA TYR A 640 -36.43 -4.39 23.32
C TYR A 640 -36.19 -4.57 24.83
N THR A 641 -37.27 -4.62 25.62
CA THR A 641 -37.18 -4.82 27.07
C THR A 641 -36.70 -6.22 27.43
N ALA A 642 -37.18 -7.24 26.73
CA ALA A 642 -36.75 -8.62 26.92
C ALA A 642 -35.24 -8.79 26.63
N PHE A 643 -34.74 -8.17 25.55
CA PHE A 643 -33.30 -8.13 25.27
C PHE A 643 -32.51 -7.42 26.39
N ARG A 644 -32.97 -6.23 26.79
CA ARG A 644 -32.29 -5.38 27.79
C ARG A 644 -32.15 -6.07 29.15
N ASP A 645 -33.18 -6.80 29.58
CA ASP A 645 -33.22 -7.45 30.90
C ASP A 645 -32.51 -8.83 30.89
N ASN A 646 -32.56 -9.57 29.77
CA ASN A 646 -32.05 -10.96 29.68
C ASN A 646 -30.71 -11.11 28.92
N SER A 647 -30.17 -10.05 28.33
CA SER A 647 -28.82 -10.08 27.74
C SER A 647 -27.70 -10.11 28.79
N LEU A 648 -26.48 -10.49 28.35
CA LEU A 648 -25.23 -10.44 29.13
C LEU A 648 -24.69 -9.01 29.31
N LEU A 649 -25.30 -8.02 28.65
CA LEU A 649 -24.90 -6.63 28.65
C LEU A 649 -25.57 -5.88 29.81
N ASP A 650 -24.97 -4.78 30.28
CA ASP A 650 -25.73 -3.83 31.11
C ASP A 650 -26.70 -3.00 30.25
N PRO A 651 -27.71 -2.33 30.85
CA PRO A 651 -28.72 -1.60 30.08
C PRO A 651 -28.14 -0.60 29.08
N ALA A 652 -27.10 0.17 29.45
CA ALA A 652 -26.50 1.15 28.53
C ALA A 652 -25.70 0.48 27.41
N GLN A 653 -25.08 -0.67 27.67
CA GLN A 653 -24.42 -1.51 26.66
C GLN A 653 -25.42 -2.16 25.69
N ALA A 654 -26.57 -2.63 26.20
CA ALA A 654 -27.66 -3.18 25.38
C ALA A 654 -28.28 -2.11 24.48
N ASP A 655 -28.60 -0.94 25.06
CA ASP A 655 -29.13 0.21 24.33
C ASP A 655 -28.13 0.67 23.23
N ALA A 656 -26.83 0.70 23.53
CA ALA A 656 -25.78 1.04 22.57
C ALA A 656 -25.62 0.01 21.44
N LEU A 657 -25.76 -1.29 21.73
CA LEU A 657 -25.70 -2.34 20.71
C LEU A 657 -26.87 -2.22 19.73
N LEU A 658 -28.11 -2.12 20.21
CA LEU A 658 -29.29 -2.00 19.34
C LEU A 658 -29.27 -0.69 18.53
N ASN A 659 -28.88 0.43 19.14
CA ASN A 659 -28.67 1.69 18.43
C ASN A 659 -27.61 1.60 17.33
N SER A 660 -26.63 0.71 17.47
CA SER A 660 -25.61 0.51 16.44
C SER A 660 -26.15 -0.32 15.28
N LEU A 661 -26.85 -1.43 15.56
CA LEU A 661 -27.46 -2.27 14.51
C LEU A 661 -28.49 -1.51 13.66
N ASN A 662 -29.15 -0.50 14.22
CA ASN A 662 -30.14 0.35 13.53
C ASN A 662 -29.53 1.58 12.82
N ARG A 663 -28.19 1.76 12.76
CA ARG A 663 -27.56 2.93 12.12
C ARG A 663 -26.39 2.55 11.22
N SER A 664 -26.37 3.08 10.01
CA SER A 664 -25.25 2.93 9.05
C SER A 664 -23.95 3.55 9.55
N ILE A 665 -24.01 4.66 10.30
CA ILE A 665 -22.91 5.14 11.16
C ILE A 665 -23.37 5.09 12.62
N ALA A 666 -22.66 4.30 13.42
CA ALA A 666 -22.88 4.17 14.85
C ALA A 666 -21.69 4.72 15.65
N LEU A 667 -21.97 5.56 16.65
CA LEU A 667 -20.96 6.10 17.57
C LEU A 667 -21.23 5.60 18.99
N ILE A 668 -20.24 4.94 19.60
CA ILE A 668 -20.27 4.50 21.01
C ILE A 668 -19.20 5.25 21.80
N GLN A 669 -19.64 6.13 22.70
CA GLN A 669 -18.78 6.74 23.71
C GLN A 669 -18.63 5.76 24.89
N GLY A 670 -17.40 5.33 25.17
CA GLY A 670 -17.09 4.50 26.32
C GLY A 670 -16.10 5.15 27.27
N PRO A 671 -16.57 5.70 28.41
CA PRO A 671 -15.73 6.21 29.49
C PRO A 671 -14.74 5.16 30.06
N PRO A 672 -13.80 5.55 30.92
CA PRO A 672 -12.83 4.63 31.51
C PRO A 672 -13.51 3.49 32.28
N GLY A 673 -13.22 2.24 31.89
CA GLY A 673 -13.71 1.05 32.60
C GLY A 673 -15.17 0.63 32.31
N THR A 674 -15.85 1.21 31.32
CA THR A 674 -17.26 0.88 31.00
C THR A 674 -17.45 -0.31 30.05
N GLY A 675 -16.36 -1.00 29.68
CA GLY A 675 -16.42 -2.22 28.88
C GLY A 675 -16.56 -2.01 27.37
N LYS A 676 -15.93 -0.97 26.79
CA LYS A 676 -15.86 -0.72 25.32
C LYS A 676 -15.67 -2.01 24.52
N SER A 677 -14.57 -2.71 24.76
CA SER A 677 -14.21 -3.93 24.03
C SER A 677 -15.18 -5.09 24.28
N PHE A 678 -15.82 -5.16 25.46
CA PHE A 678 -16.88 -6.15 25.72
C PHE A 678 -18.13 -5.87 24.86
N THR A 679 -18.56 -4.61 24.76
CA THR A 679 -19.64 -4.21 23.84
C THR A 679 -19.25 -4.44 22.37
N GLY A 680 -17.99 -4.15 22.01
CA GLY A 680 -17.43 -4.41 20.67
C GLY A 680 -17.46 -5.89 20.30
N VAL A 681 -17.01 -6.78 21.20
CA VAL A 681 -17.11 -8.24 21.02
C VAL A 681 -18.57 -8.70 20.92
N GLY A 682 -19.49 -8.12 21.70
CA GLY A 682 -20.92 -8.38 21.59
C GLY A 682 -21.50 -8.03 20.22
N LEU A 683 -21.16 -6.86 19.69
CA LEU A 683 -21.53 -6.43 18.32
C LEU A 683 -20.94 -7.37 17.26
N ILE A 684 -19.67 -7.72 17.38
CA ILE A 684 -19.00 -8.65 16.46
C ILE A 684 -19.70 -10.02 16.44
N LYS A 685 -20.10 -10.56 17.60
CA LYS A 685 -20.84 -11.84 17.67
C LYS A 685 -22.16 -11.81 16.89
N VAL A 686 -22.96 -10.75 17.06
CA VAL A 686 -24.23 -10.57 16.33
C VAL A 686 -24.00 -10.40 14.82
N LEU A 687 -23.00 -9.59 14.44
CA LEU A 687 -22.69 -9.34 13.03
C LEU A 687 -22.10 -10.58 12.34
N LEU A 688 -21.32 -11.41 13.05
CA LEU A 688 -20.87 -12.72 12.57
C LEU A 688 -22.03 -13.70 12.35
N ALA A 689 -23.04 -13.71 13.23
CA ALA A 689 -24.24 -14.53 13.02
C ALA A 689 -25.02 -14.12 11.76
N ALA A 690 -24.99 -12.84 11.41
CA ALA A 690 -25.58 -12.31 10.17
C ALA A 690 -24.72 -12.50 8.90
N GLN A 691 -23.43 -12.88 9.03
CA GLN A 691 -22.42 -12.78 7.96
C GLN A 691 -22.80 -13.48 6.66
N SER A 692 -23.26 -14.73 6.73
CA SER A 692 -23.67 -15.53 5.56
C SER A 692 -24.98 -15.02 4.95
N THR A 693 -25.97 -14.71 5.80
CA THR A 693 -27.33 -14.31 5.39
C THR A 693 -27.33 -12.95 4.69
N ALA A 694 -26.59 -11.98 5.24
CA ALA A 694 -26.46 -10.63 4.68
C ALA A 694 -25.34 -10.49 3.63
N LYS A 695 -24.49 -11.53 3.46
CA LYS A 695 -23.26 -11.51 2.64
C LYS A 695 -22.34 -10.33 3.01
N LEU A 696 -22.00 -10.24 4.29
CA LEU A 696 -21.22 -9.11 4.86
C LEU A 696 -19.74 -9.08 4.45
N GLY A 697 -19.22 -10.20 3.96
CA GLY A 697 -17.77 -10.42 3.90
C GLY A 697 -17.14 -10.54 5.29
N PRO A 698 -15.80 -10.53 5.40
CA PRO A 698 -15.12 -10.41 6.69
C PRO A 698 -15.42 -9.07 7.34
N ILE A 699 -15.50 -9.04 8.68
CA ILE A 699 -15.61 -7.81 9.45
C ILE A 699 -14.23 -7.17 9.61
N LEU A 700 -14.09 -5.89 9.23
CA LEU A 700 -12.84 -5.15 9.43
C LEU A 700 -12.77 -4.56 10.83
N CYS A 701 -11.82 -5.02 11.64
CA CYS A 701 -11.48 -4.46 12.93
C CYS A 701 -10.25 -3.55 12.78
N VAL A 702 -10.44 -2.25 12.99
CA VAL A 702 -9.43 -1.21 12.76
C VAL A 702 -9.05 -0.55 14.08
N CYS A 703 -7.75 -0.37 14.30
CA CYS A 703 -7.21 0.37 15.45
C CYS A 703 -6.08 1.30 14.99
N TYR A 704 -5.74 2.32 15.78
CA TYR A 704 -4.56 3.15 15.49
C TYR A 704 -3.25 2.45 15.85
N THR A 705 -3.21 1.75 16.99
CA THR A 705 -1.99 1.11 17.49
C THR A 705 -1.98 -0.42 17.26
N ASN A 706 -0.78 -0.99 17.07
CA ASN A 706 -0.60 -2.45 17.05
C ASN A 706 -0.98 -3.10 18.41
N HIS A 707 -0.90 -2.36 19.52
CA HIS A 707 -1.19 -2.90 20.85
C HIS A 707 -2.69 -3.07 21.07
N ALA A 708 -3.48 -2.04 20.78
CA ALA A 708 -4.94 -2.11 20.83
C ALA A 708 -5.48 -3.15 19.86
N LEU A 709 -4.89 -3.24 18.65
CA LEU A 709 -5.23 -4.28 17.69
C LEU A 709 -4.95 -5.68 18.22
N ASP A 710 -3.75 -5.93 18.75
CA ASP A 710 -3.40 -7.26 19.27
C ASP A 710 -4.30 -7.63 20.45
N GLN A 711 -4.62 -6.68 21.35
CA GLN A 711 -5.54 -6.90 22.46
C GLN A 711 -6.97 -7.25 21.98
N LEU A 712 -7.53 -6.48 21.04
CA LEU A 712 -8.86 -6.72 20.49
C LEU A 712 -8.96 -8.13 19.85
N LEU A 713 -7.93 -8.55 19.12
CA LEU A 713 -7.91 -9.87 18.50
C LEU A 713 -7.70 -11.01 19.51
N GLU A 714 -6.90 -10.80 20.56
CA GLU A 714 -6.77 -11.75 21.68
C GLU A 714 -8.10 -11.92 22.44
N ASP A 715 -8.80 -10.81 22.72
CA ASP A 715 -10.12 -10.81 23.34
C ASP A 715 -11.12 -11.60 22.49
N LEU A 716 -11.11 -11.43 21.16
CA LEU A 716 -11.96 -12.22 20.24
C LEU A 716 -11.62 -13.72 20.25
N ILE A 717 -10.34 -14.09 20.21
CA ILE A 717 -9.89 -15.50 20.30
C ILE A 717 -10.33 -16.13 21.63
N SER A 718 -10.21 -15.39 22.74
CA SER A 718 -10.64 -15.88 24.07
C SER A 718 -12.16 -16.12 24.18
N HIS A 719 -12.95 -15.57 23.25
CA HIS A 719 -14.40 -15.72 23.18
C HIS A 719 -14.83 -16.76 22.11
N ASP A 720 -13.94 -17.69 21.76
CA ASP A 720 -14.09 -18.77 20.77
C ASP A 720 -14.37 -18.31 19.32
N ILE A 721 -13.96 -17.08 18.97
CA ILE A 721 -14.15 -16.54 17.62
C ILE A 721 -12.93 -16.91 16.74
N GLY A 722 -13.10 -17.95 15.92
CA GLY A 722 -12.09 -18.41 14.97
C GLY A 722 -12.09 -17.69 13.61
N GLN A 723 -11.16 -18.10 12.72
CA GLN A 723 -10.98 -17.56 11.37
C GLN A 723 -10.65 -16.04 11.34
N ILE A 724 -9.78 -15.62 12.26
CA ILE A 724 -9.23 -14.27 12.35
C ILE A 724 -7.93 -14.18 11.52
N VAL A 725 -7.79 -13.11 10.72
CA VAL A 725 -6.55 -12.76 10.03
C VAL A 725 -6.01 -11.42 10.57
N ARG A 726 -4.74 -11.41 11.00
CA ARG A 726 -4.04 -10.23 11.54
C ARG A 726 -3.08 -9.69 10.50
N MET A 727 -3.33 -8.48 10.01
CA MET A 727 -2.49 -7.81 9.02
C MET A 727 -1.39 -6.98 9.68
N GLY A 728 -0.21 -6.92 9.05
CA GLY A 728 0.95 -6.17 9.54
C GLY A 728 2.01 -7.07 10.23
N SER A 729 3.27 -6.62 10.19
CA SER A 729 4.44 -7.41 10.60
C SER A 729 4.80 -7.32 12.09
N GLN A 730 4.29 -6.32 12.82
CA GLN A 730 4.74 -5.99 14.18
C GLN A 730 3.80 -6.51 15.27
N SER A 731 3.60 -7.84 15.37
CA SER A 731 2.94 -8.41 16.56
C SER A 731 3.97 -8.78 17.61
N LYS A 732 3.59 -8.61 18.88
CA LYS A 732 4.32 -9.19 20.02
C LYS A 732 3.56 -10.34 20.67
N SER A 733 2.31 -10.55 20.27
CA SER A 733 1.49 -11.69 20.72
C SER A 733 2.02 -12.97 20.10
N GLU A 734 2.22 -13.99 20.93
CA GLU A 734 2.53 -15.36 20.47
C GLU A 734 1.29 -16.02 19.86
N VAL A 735 0.10 -15.74 20.43
CA VAL A 735 -1.20 -16.28 19.97
C VAL A 735 -1.50 -15.84 18.54
N LEU A 736 -1.27 -14.57 18.23
CA LEU A 736 -1.58 -14.00 16.91
C LEU A 736 -0.56 -14.30 15.80
N GLN A 737 0.57 -14.98 16.11
CA GLN A 737 1.55 -15.35 15.07
C GLN A 737 0.93 -16.27 14.02
N ASN A 738 0.14 -17.25 14.46
CA ASN A 738 -0.55 -18.20 13.58
C ASN A 738 -1.70 -17.54 12.79
N CYS A 739 -2.27 -16.45 13.30
CA CYS A 739 -3.28 -15.64 12.61
C CYS A 739 -2.67 -14.61 11.65
N ASN A 740 -1.35 -14.45 11.59
CA ASN A 740 -0.72 -13.43 10.76
C ASN A 740 -0.87 -13.74 9.27
N LEU A 741 -1.33 -12.77 8.47
CA LEU A 741 -1.52 -12.91 7.02
C LEU A 741 -0.28 -13.50 6.33
N ARG A 742 0.94 -13.09 6.71
CA ARG A 742 2.19 -13.58 6.11
C ARG A 742 2.47 -15.06 6.38
N VAL A 743 1.95 -15.60 7.49
CA VAL A 743 2.06 -17.02 7.83
C VAL A 743 0.97 -17.80 7.10
N LEU A 744 -0.28 -17.33 7.17
CA LEU A 744 -1.42 -17.98 6.51
C LEU A 744 -1.26 -18.07 4.99
N ALA A 745 -0.85 -16.97 4.32
CA ALA A 745 -0.66 -16.94 2.86
C ALA A 745 0.45 -17.88 2.36
N ARG A 746 1.38 -18.34 3.22
CA ARG A 746 2.38 -19.35 2.87
C ARG A 746 1.83 -20.77 2.84
N ASN A 747 0.73 -21.02 3.56
CA ASN A 747 0.09 -22.33 3.65
C ASN A 747 -0.98 -22.52 2.56
N ILE A 748 -1.19 -21.53 1.70
CA ILE A 748 -2.18 -21.56 0.61
C ILE A 748 -1.52 -22.07 -0.67
N ASP A 749 -2.11 -23.09 -1.27
CA ASP A 749 -1.66 -23.61 -2.56
C ASP A 749 -1.92 -22.62 -3.70
N LEU A 750 -0.88 -22.39 -4.51
CA LEU A 750 -0.94 -21.64 -5.75
C LEU A 750 -1.65 -22.46 -6.85
N THR A 751 -2.53 -21.83 -7.62
CA THR A 751 -3.14 -22.42 -8.82
C THR A 751 -2.11 -22.66 -9.93
N LYS A 752 -2.48 -23.39 -10.98
CA LYS A 752 -1.63 -23.59 -12.17
C LYS A 752 -1.29 -22.26 -12.86
N VAL A 753 -2.25 -21.32 -12.92
CA VAL A 753 -2.06 -19.98 -13.50
C VAL A 753 -1.12 -19.16 -12.63
N GLU A 754 -1.38 -19.07 -11.33
CA GLU A 754 -0.53 -18.34 -10.38
C GLU A 754 0.92 -18.86 -10.33
N LYS A 755 1.11 -20.19 -10.38
CA LYS A 755 2.45 -20.81 -10.43
C LYS A 755 3.23 -20.37 -11.68
N ARG A 756 2.57 -20.33 -12.84
CA ARG A 756 3.17 -19.92 -14.11
C ARG A 756 3.49 -18.42 -14.11
N GLU A 757 2.49 -17.57 -13.89
CA GLU A 757 2.66 -16.11 -13.91
C GLU A 757 3.74 -15.66 -12.91
N ARG A 758 3.81 -16.29 -11.73
CA ARG A 758 4.84 -16.00 -10.73
C ARG A 758 6.23 -16.44 -11.16
N TRP A 759 6.34 -17.54 -11.89
CA TRP A 759 7.62 -18.02 -12.42
C TRP A 759 8.12 -17.10 -13.56
N ASP A 760 7.23 -16.75 -14.48
CA ASP A 760 7.52 -15.90 -15.62
C ASP A 760 7.97 -14.51 -15.13
N ALA A 761 7.18 -13.84 -14.27
CA ALA A 761 7.55 -12.54 -13.67
C ALA A 761 8.82 -12.59 -12.80
N LYS A 762 9.06 -13.69 -12.06
CA LYS A 762 10.33 -13.85 -11.31
C LYS A 762 11.54 -14.01 -12.25
N SER A 763 11.35 -14.66 -13.39
CA SER A 763 12.42 -14.86 -14.38
C SER A 763 12.78 -13.54 -15.07
N GLU A 764 11.76 -12.73 -15.43
CA GLU A 764 11.89 -11.35 -15.92
C GLU A 764 12.71 -10.50 -14.91
N LEU A 765 12.31 -10.47 -13.64
CA LEU A 765 13.00 -9.71 -12.57
C LEU A 765 14.48 -10.07 -12.34
N VAL A 766 14.90 -11.30 -12.64
CA VAL A 766 16.30 -11.77 -12.54
C VAL A 766 17.11 -11.41 -13.79
N LEU A 767 16.45 -11.23 -14.94
CA LEU A 767 17.09 -10.67 -16.13
C LEU A 767 17.28 -9.15 -15.95
N ASP A 768 16.26 -8.45 -15.46
CA ASP A 768 16.31 -7.02 -15.18
C ASP A 768 17.44 -6.66 -14.21
N GLU A 769 17.60 -7.43 -13.11
CA GLU A 769 18.68 -7.22 -12.13
C GLU A 769 20.06 -7.22 -12.79
N LYS A 770 20.30 -8.10 -13.78
CA LYS A 770 21.57 -8.17 -14.52
C LYS A 770 21.73 -7.04 -15.53
N VAL A 771 20.66 -6.63 -16.21
CA VAL A 771 20.67 -5.51 -17.17
C VAL A 771 20.94 -4.19 -16.43
N ILE A 772 20.19 -3.94 -15.36
CA ILE A 772 20.32 -2.73 -14.54
C ILE A 772 21.68 -2.67 -13.85
N SER A 773 22.18 -3.78 -13.30
CA SER A 773 23.52 -3.81 -12.69
C SER A 773 24.62 -3.48 -13.69
N ARG A 774 24.48 -3.88 -14.97
CA ARG A 774 25.43 -3.51 -16.03
C ARG A 774 25.33 -2.02 -16.38
N ALA A 775 24.11 -1.54 -16.61
CA ALA A 775 23.86 -0.15 -16.98
C ALA A 775 24.28 0.84 -15.87
N ILE A 776 24.10 0.47 -14.59
CA ILE A 776 24.62 1.21 -13.43
C ILE A 776 26.14 1.35 -13.49
N LYS A 777 26.88 0.26 -13.76
CA LYS A 777 28.36 0.30 -13.82
C LYS A 777 28.87 1.16 -14.97
N GLN A 778 28.22 1.07 -16.14
CA GLN A 778 28.50 1.93 -17.29
C GLN A 778 28.25 3.41 -16.96
N PHE A 779 27.11 3.74 -16.36
CA PHE A 779 26.75 5.10 -15.96
C PHE A 779 27.63 5.67 -14.82
N ALA A 780 27.98 4.85 -13.83
CA ALA A 780 28.82 5.26 -12.70
C ALA A 780 30.24 5.63 -13.12
N GLY A 781 30.70 5.21 -14.32
CA GLY A 781 32.05 5.47 -14.81
C GLY A 781 33.12 4.61 -14.13
N GLU A 782 32.75 3.47 -13.56
CA GLU A 782 33.71 2.49 -13.04
C GLU A 782 34.64 1.96 -14.16
N ASP A 783 34.17 2.00 -15.41
CA ASP A 783 34.97 1.73 -16.61
C ASP A 783 34.60 2.70 -17.77
N GLU A 784 35.21 3.89 -17.71
CA GLU A 784 35.03 4.97 -18.68
C GLU A 784 35.45 4.56 -20.11
N VAL A 785 36.48 3.71 -20.27
CA VAL A 785 36.94 3.26 -21.59
C VAL A 785 35.93 2.33 -22.23
N THR A 786 35.46 1.32 -21.51
CA THR A 786 34.55 0.31 -22.08
C THR A 786 33.21 0.92 -22.49
N SER A 787 32.73 1.91 -21.73
CA SER A 787 31.52 2.67 -22.07
C SER A 787 31.73 3.52 -23.33
N LEU A 788 32.83 4.28 -23.39
CA LEU A 788 33.17 5.12 -24.55
C LEU A 788 33.47 4.28 -25.81
N ARG A 789 34.12 3.12 -25.67
CA ARG A 789 34.40 2.18 -26.75
C ARG A 789 33.11 1.68 -27.41
N SER A 790 32.15 1.22 -26.60
CA SER A 790 30.86 0.73 -27.08
C SER A 790 30.06 1.83 -27.79
N TYR A 791 30.12 3.07 -27.29
CA TYR A 791 29.52 4.24 -27.94
C TYR A 791 30.20 4.55 -29.29
N LEU A 792 31.53 4.61 -29.34
CA LEU A 792 32.27 4.90 -30.56
C LEU A 792 32.08 3.80 -31.61
N GLU A 793 32.01 2.52 -31.21
CA GLU A 793 31.75 1.41 -32.13
C GLU A 793 30.41 1.56 -32.88
N LEU A 794 29.36 1.99 -32.15
CA LEU A 794 28.01 2.08 -32.70
C LEU A 794 27.74 3.40 -33.46
N TYR A 795 28.28 4.53 -32.98
CA TYR A 795 27.96 5.87 -33.50
C TYR A 795 29.09 6.55 -34.28
N HIS A 796 30.36 6.22 -34.00
CA HIS A 796 31.54 6.86 -34.60
C HIS A 796 32.58 5.80 -35.06
N PRO A 797 32.22 4.87 -35.96
CA PRO A 797 33.03 3.67 -36.24
C PRO A 797 34.43 3.99 -36.77
N VAL A 798 34.62 5.13 -37.44
CA VAL A 798 35.95 5.61 -37.89
C VAL A 798 36.84 5.97 -36.70
N ALA A 799 36.30 6.65 -35.68
CA ALA A 799 37.02 6.96 -34.46
C ALA A 799 37.28 5.69 -33.63
N HIS A 800 36.30 4.78 -33.54
CA HIS A 800 36.50 3.47 -32.91
C HIS A 800 37.66 2.70 -33.57
N GLN A 801 37.69 2.62 -34.90
CA GLN A 801 38.76 1.92 -35.61
C GLN A 801 40.14 2.59 -35.40
N ALA A 802 40.21 3.92 -35.32
CA ALA A 802 41.46 4.64 -35.06
C ALA A 802 42.05 4.38 -33.67
N PHE A 803 41.20 4.21 -32.64
CA PHE A 803 41.63 4.02 -31.25
C PHE A 803 41.67 2.55 -30.80
N PHE A 804 40.75 1.71 -31.27
CA PHE A 804 40.51 0.33 -30.79
C PHE A 804 40.57 -0.72 -31.91
N GLY A 805 40.93 -0.35 -33.14
CA GLY A 805 41.12 -1.30 -34.24
C GLY A 805 42.35 -2.19 -34.05
N ASP A 806 42.19 -3.49 -34.28
CA ASP A 806 43.27 -4.49 -34.16
C ASP A 806 44.38 -4.33 -35.21
N VAL A 807 44.15 -3.55 -36.26
CA VAL A 807 45.00 -3.43 -37.45
C VAL A 807 45.25 -1.96 -37.77
N ASP A 808 46.52 -1.58 -37.97
CA ASP A 808 46.89 -0.24 -38.44
C ASP A 808 46.74 -0.07 -39.96
N GLU A 809 46.98 1.16 -40.47
CA GLU A 809 46.85 1.48 -41.91
C GLU A 809 47.77 0.64 -42.82
N ASP A 810 48.87 0.10 -42.27
CA ASP A 810 49.85 -0.73 -42.97
C ASP A 810 49.54 -2.24 -42.88
N GLY A 811 48.47 -2.64 -42.17
CA GLY A 811 48.02 -4.03 -42.06
C GLY A 811 48.66 -4.84 -40.93
N PHE A 812 49.37 -4.20 -39.98
CA PHE A 812 50.00 -4.87 -38.86
C PHE A 812 49.09 -4.94 -37.63
N GLN A 813 49.20 -6.04 -36.88
CA GLN A 813 48.40 -6.29 -35.70
C GLN A 813 48.92 -5.47 -34.50
N ARG A 814 48.13 -4.51 -34.01
CA ARG A 814 48.52 -3.63 -32.90
C ARG A 814 48.47 -4.35 -31.55
N VAL A 815 49.63 -4.58 -30.94
CA VAL A 815 49.72 -5.14 -29.56
C VAL A 815 49.72 -3.99 -28.55
N VAL A 816 48.59 -3.78 -27.86
CA VAL A 816 48.39 -2.69 -26.90
C VAL A 816 48.18 -3.26 -25.50
N TYR A 817 48.98 -2.80 -24.52
CA TYR A 817 48.93 -3.29 -23.13
C TYR A 817 47.92 -2.55 -22.22
N HIS A 818 47.37 -1.40 -22.64
CA HIS A 818 46.28 -0.71 -21.93
C HIS A 818 45.62 0.37 -22.81
N GLU A 819 44.31 0.21 -23.07
CA GLU A 819 43.53 1.11 -23.94
C GLU A 819 43.43 2.56 -23.40
N MET A 820 43.32 2.72 -22.08
CA MET A 820 43.32 4.02 -21.38
C MET A 820 44.51 4.93 -21.76
N ASN A 821 45.66 4.35 -22.11
CA ASN A 821 46.86 5.10 -22.44
C ASN A 821 46.81 5.72 -23.85
N LEU A 822 46.04 5.15 -24.78
CA LEU A 822 45.89 5.68 -26.14
C LEU A 822 45.08 6.98 -26.13
N LEU A 823 43.93 6.99 -25.46
CA LEU A 823 43.09 8.17 -25.29
C LEU A 823 43.84 9.29 -24.56
N LYS A 824 44.53 8.96 -23.45
CA LYS A 824 45.37 9.93 -22.71
C LYS A 824 46.52 10.48 -23.55
N ALA A 825 47.19 9.66 -24.36
CA ALA A 825 48.24 10.11 -25.26
C ALA A 825 47.69 11.02 -26.37
N TRP A 826 46.54 10.69 -26.95
CA TRP A 826 45.88 11.51 -27.98
C TRP A 826 45.43 12.87 -27.43
N LEU A 827 44.84 12.91 -26.23
CA LEU A 827 44.44 14.15 -25.53
C LEU A 827 45.63 15.06 -25.16
N GLN A 828 46.83 14.50 -24.98
CA GLN A 828 48.07 15.27 -24.71
C GLN A 828 48.79 15.73 -25.97
N GLN A 829 48.39 15.23 -27.15
CA GLN A 829 48.99 15.56 -28.44
C GLN A 829 48.16 16.59 -29.22
N GLY A 830 48.75 17.14 -30.28
CA GLY A 830 48.12 18.13 -31.16
C GLY A 830 48.83 19.49 -31.14
N GLY A 831 48.70 20.23 -32.24
CA GLY A 831 49.29 21.56 -32.36
C GLY A 831 48.63 22.59 -31.44
N ARG A 832 49.38 23.64 -31.07
CA ARG A 832 48.78 24.85 -30.47
C ARG A 832 47.86 25.53 -31.49
N GLN A 833 46.70 25.99 -31.05
CA GLN A 833 45.72 26.64 -31.93
C GLN A 833 46.27 27.91 -32.60
N ASN A 834 45.86 28.10 -33.86
CA ASN A 834 46.17 29.26 -34.70
C ASN A 834 44.89 29.89 -35.32
N GLY A 835 43.70 29.66 -34.73
CA GLY A 835 42.42 30.15 -35.24
C GLY A 835 41.25 29.88 -34.27
N ASN A 836 40.04 30.23 -34.69
CA ASN A 836 38.82 29.91 -33.94
C ASN A 836 38.57 28.38 -33.93
N LEU A 837 37.92 27.90 -32.87
CA LEU A 837 37.39 26.53 -32.80
C LEU A 837 36.42 26.26 -33.94
N ARG A 838 36.58 25.11 -34.59
CA ARG A 838 35.56 24.53 -35.49
C ARG A 838 34.38 24.01 -34.67
N ASP A 839 33.22 23.95 -35.32
CA ASP A 839 31.96 23.43 -34.80
C ASP A 839 31.97 21.89 -34.66
N LEU A 840 31.17 21.39 -33.72
CA LEU A 840 31.13 19.97 -33.34
C LEU A 840 30.83 19.02 -34.50
N GLU A 841 29.91 19.39 -35.39
CA GLU A 841 29.55 18.61 -36.58
C GLU A 841 30.76 18.47 -37.50
N THR A 842 31.42 19.58 -37.84
CA THR A 842 32.67 19.56 -38.62
C THR A 842 33.82 18.81 -37.93
N LEU A 843 33.90 18.84 -36.59
CA LEU A 843 34.94 18.13 -35.84
C LEU A 843 34.76 16.60 -35.85
N ALA A 844 33.52 16.11 -35.87
CA ALA A 844 33.21 14.67 -35.89
C ALA A 844 33.54 14.00 -37.24
N GLU A 845 33.49 14.75 -38.35
CA GLU A 845 33.82 14.25 -39.69
C GLU A 845 35.32 14.24 -40.02
N LEU A 846 36.16 14.87 -39.19
CA LEU A 846 37.59 15.04 -39.45
C LEU A 846 38.45 13.89 -38.91
N PRO A 847 39.55 13.51 -39.59
CA PRO A 847 40.51 12.55 -39.06
C PRO A 847 41.05 12.98 -37.69
N THR A 848 41.03 12.07 -36.71
CA THR A 848 41.35 12.34 -35.30
C THR A 848 42.76 12.90 -35.07
N GLU A 849 43.67 12.68 -36.02
CA GLU A 849 45.03 13.24 -36.01
C GLU A 849 45.07 14.75 -36.32
N SER A 850 44.16 15.23 -37.16
CA SER A 850 44.12 16.62 -37.69
C SER A 850 43.60 17.68 -36.70
N LEU A 851 43.23 17.24 -35.50
CA LEU A 851 42.61 18.04 -34.46
C LEU A 851 43.66 18.71 -33.56
N SER A 852 43.46 20.00 -33.26
CA SER A 852 44.27 20.73 -32.27
C SER A 852 43.94 20.29 -30.84
N HIS A 853 44.82 20.57 -29.87
CA HIS A 853 44.62 20.14 -28.48
C HIS A 853 43.26 20.56 -27.91
N ALA A 854 42.80 21.80 -28.16
CA ALA A 854 41.51 22.27 -27.65
C ALA A 854 40.31 21.56 -28.32
N GLU A 855 40.44 21.19 -29.59
CA GLU A 855 39.39 20.47 -30.33
C GLU A 855 39.30 19.00 -29.92
N ARG A 856 40.43 18.37 -29.58
CA ARG A 856 40.46 16.98 -29.07
C ARG A 856 39.73 16.85 -27.73
N HIS A 857 39.98 17.78 -26.80
CA HIS A 857 39.25 17.81 -25.52
C HIS A 857 37.77 18.10 -25.74
N LEU A 858 37.42 19.07 -26.58
CA LEU A 858 36.02 19.41 -26.88
C LEU A 858 35.24 18.22 -27.49
N LEU A 859 35.85 17.49 -28.42
CA LEU A 859 35.24 16.30 -29.05
C LEU A 859 35.15 15.11 -28.07
N TYR A 860 36.16 14.93 -27.23
CA TYR A 860 36.17 13.90 -26.18
C TYR A 860 35.10 14.15 -25.11
N ASP A 861 35.01 15.38 -24.60
CA ASP A 861 33.99 15.80 -23.64
C ASP A 861 32.58 15.62 -24.23
N HIS A 862 32.39 15.91 -25.52
CA HIS A 862 31.13 15.65 -26.21
C HIS A 862 30.81 14.16 -26.31
N TRP A 863 31.75 13.30 -26.73
CA TRP A 863 31.54 11.85 -26.78
C TRP A 863 31.25 11.25 -25.40
N LEU A 864 31.92 11.72 -24.35
CA LEU A 864 31.61 11.32 -22.96
C LEU A 864 30.20 11.75 -22.57
N THR A 865 29.79 12.97 -22.90
CA THR A 865 28.45 13.49 -22.56
C THR A 865 27.35 12.73 -23.30
N GLU A 866 27.52 12.45 -24.59
CA GLU A 866 26.57 11.64 -25.39
C GLU A 866 26.51 10.18 -24.90
N SER A 867 27.66 9.56 -24.63
CA SER A 867 27.74 8.21 -24.06
C SER A 867 27.05 8.13 -22.70
N GLU A 868 27.21 9.14 -21.83
CA GLU A 868 26.50 9.25 -20.55
C GLU A 868 24.99 9.42 -20.75
N MET A 869 24.55 10.25 -21.70
CA MET A 869 23.12 10.44 -21.99
C MET A 869 22.46 9.13 -22.50
N ILE A 870 23.16 8.35 -23.32
CA ILE A 870 22.67 7.04 -23.78
C ILE A 870 22.62 6.04 -22.63
N ALA A 871 23.71 5.89 -21.86
CA ALA A 871 23.74 5.00 -20.70
C ALA A 871 22.67 5.36 -19.64
N ARG A 872 22.41 6.66 -19.43
CA ARG A 872 21.31 7.15 -18.59
C ARG A 872 19.95 6.74 -19.14
N SER A 873 19.73 6.89 -20.45
CA SER A 873 18.47 6.52 -21.11
C SER A 873 18.22 5.01 -21.01
N GLU A 874 19.23 4.19 -21.31
CA GLU A 874 19.16 2.72 -21.18
C GLU A 874 18.85 2.29 -19.75
N LEU A 875 19.51 2.89 -18.75
CA LEU A 875 19.27 2.62 -17.34
C LEU A 875 17.84 3.00 -16.89
N LEU A 876 17.34 4.17 -17.31
CA LEU A 876 15.96 4.59 -17.00
C LEU A 876 14.92 3.68 -17.66
N ASN A 877 15.16 3.25 -18.91
CA ASN A 877 14.29 2.29 -19.60
C ASN A 877 14.30 0.92 -18.91
N ALA A 878 15.47 0.42 -18.48
CA ALA A 878 15.59 -0.83 -17.76
C ALA A 878 14.90 -0.77 -16.37
N LEU A 879 15.06 0.34 -15.64
CA LEU A 879 14.35 0.59 -14.38
C LEU A 879 12.82 0.66 -14.57
N SER A 880 12.34 1.18 -15.71
CA SER A 880 10.92 1.21 -16.05
C SER A 880 10.37 -0.20 -16.32
N ALA A 881 11.09 -1.02 -17.10
CA ALA A 881 10.70 -2.41 -17.36
C ALA A 881 10.68 -3.24 -16.06
N HIS A 882 11.71 -3.06 -15.21
CA HIS A 882 11.75 -3.68 -13.88
C HIS A 882 10.55 -3.30 -13.00
N ALA A 883 10.14 -2.02 -13.02
CA ALA A 883 8.98 -1.58 -12.27
C ALA A 883 7.69 -2.28 -12.72
N GLU A 884 7.50 -2.48 -14.02
CA GLU A 884 6.36 -3.21 -14.60
C GLU A 884 6.36 -4.70 -14.20
N HIS A 885 7.49 -5.40 -14.40
CA HIS A 885 7.62 -6.81 -14.00
C HIS A 885 7.47 -7.00 -12.47
N LYS A 886 7.95 -6.04 -11.67
CA LYS A 886 7.80 -6.04 -10.22
C LYS A 886 6.35 -5.84 -9.80
N GLU A 887 5.63 -4.92 -10.46
CA GLU A 887 4.21 -4.72 -10.20
C GLU A 887 3.42 -6.00 -10.50
N ARG A 888 3.66 -6.64 -11.65
CA ARG A 888 3.07 -7.94 -12.01
C ARG A 888 3.34 -9.01 -10.95
N PHE A 889 4.58 -9.13 -10.46
CA PHE A 889 4.91 -10.06 -9.38
C PHE A 889 4.16 -9.75 -8.07
N ASP A 890 4.10 -8.47 -7.68
CA ASP A 890 3.43 -8.04 -6.46
C ASP A 890 1.90 -8.15 -6.55
N GLN A 891 1.30 -7.98 -7.73
CA GLN A 891 -0.12 -8.26 -7.99
C GLN A 891 -0.47 -9.75 -7.74
N ILE A 892 0.41 -10.68 -8.14
CA ILE A 892 0.21 -12.13 -7.90
C ILE A 892 0.33 -12.46 -6.40
N ARG A 893 1.33 -11.89 -5.71
CA ARG A 893 1.45 -12.02 -4.24
C ARG A 893 0.18 -11.49 -3.54
N THR A 894 -0.27 -10.32 -3.98
CA THR A 894 -1.47 -9.64 -3.45
C THR A 894 -2.74 -10.47 -3.70
N GLY A 895 -2.82 -11.26 -4.78
CA GLY A 895 -3.92 -12.18 -5.03
C GLY A 895 -4.01 -13.34 -4.03
N LEU A 896 -2.88 -13.85 -3.56
CA LEU A 896 -2.83 -14.86 -2.50
C LEU A 896 -3.24 -14.28 -1.14
N ASP A 897 -2.75 -13.07 -0.85
CA ASP A 897 -3.15 -12.32 0.34
C ASP A 897 -4.67 -12.07 0.32
N LEU A 898 -5.26 -11.71 -0.83
CA LEU A 898 -6.70 -11.51 -0.98
C LEU A 898 -7.49 -12.81 -0.75
N ARG A 899 -7.06 -13.94 -1.31
CA ARG A 899 -7.70 -15.25 -1.08
C ARG A 899 -7.70 -15.62 0.40
N CYS A 900 -6.62 -15.35 1.12
CA CYS A 900 -6.54 -15.54 2.57
C CYS A 900 -7.55 -14.65 3.32
N LEU A 901 -7.64 -13.38 2.94
CA LEU A 901 -8.55 -12.40 3.56
C LEU A 901 -10.03 -12.70 3.25
N GLN A 902 -10.36 -13.21 2.05
CA GLN A 902 -11.72 -13.61 1.68
C GLN A 902 -12.23 -14.82 2.49
N GLN A 903 -11.33 -15.70 2.94
CA GLN A 903 -11.67 -16.85 3.80
C GLN A 903 -11.78 -16.49 5.29
N ALA A 904 -11.40 -15.27 5.67
CA ALA A 904 -11.48 -14.78 7.02
C ALA A 904 -12.92 -14.45 7.43
N LYS A 905 -13.22 -14.57 8.72
CA LYS A 905 -14.43 -14.00 9.33
C LYS A 905 -14.19 -12.59 9.85
N ILE A 906 -12.99 -12.33 10.35
CA ILE A 906 -12.54 -11.05 10.88
C ILE A 906 -11.14 -10.77 10.33
N ILE A 907 -10.91 -9.52 9.94
CA ILE A 907 -9.58 -9.02 9.59
C ILE A 907 -9.24 -7.88 10.54
N GLY A 908 -8.18 -8.07 11.32
CA GLY A 908 -7.61 -7.03 12.16
C GLY A 908 -6.47 -6.30 11.45
N VAL A 909 -6.55 -4.97 11.38
CA VAL A 909 -5.55 -4.14 10.69
C VAL A 909 -5.39 -2.77 11.36
N THR A 910 -4.17 -2.22 11.41
CA THR A 910 -3.96 -0.83 11.87
C THR A 910 -4.35 0.16 10.77
N THR A 911 -4.78 1.38 11.10
CA THR A 911 -5.16 2.39 10.07
C THR A 911 -4.07 2.65 9.02
N THR A 912 -2.81 2.74 9.45
CA THR A 912 -1.64 2.88 8.55
C THR A 912 -1.40 1.62 7.70
N GLY A 913 -1.60 0.44 8.29
CA GLY A 913 -1.54 -0.85 7.60
C GLY A 913 -2.64 -1.00 6.54
N LEU A 914 -3.84 -0.49 6.82
CA LEU A 914 -4.98 -0.44 5.91
C LEU A 914 -4.67 0.49 4.74
N ALA A 915 -4.24 1.72 4.99
CA ALA A 915 -3.89 2.68 3.93
C ALA A 915 -2.81 2.12 2.97
N ARG A 916 -1.82 1.38 3.51
CA ARG A 916 -0.81 0.67 2.69
C ARG A 916 -1.39 -0.51 1.89
N ALA A 917 -2.40 -1.19 2.42
CA ALA A 917 -3.09 -2.31 1.79
C ALA A 917 -4.37 -1.89 1.03
N LEU A 918 -4.58 -0.59 0.78
CA LEU A 918 -5.84 -0.08 0.25
C LEU A 918 -6.24 -0.71 -1.10
N PRO A 919 -5.34 -0.89 -2.11
CA PRO A 919 -5.70 -1.58 -3.36
C PRO A 919 -6.12 -3.04 -3.19
N LEU A 920 -5.63 -3.72 -2.15
CA LEU A 920 -5.98 -5.08 -1.79
C LEU A 920 -7.37 -5.11 -1.11
N LEU A 921 -7.58 -4.21 -0.15
CA LEU A 921 -8.79 -4.17 0.66
C LEU A 921 -9.99 -3.58 -0.09
N GLU A 922 -9.78 -2.72 -1.09
CA GLU A 922 -10.86 -2.28 -2.01
C GLU A 922 -11.49 -3.43 -2.81
N LYS A 923 -10.74 -4.51 -3.09
CA LYS A 923 -11.26 -5.73 -3.74
C LYS A 923 -12.00 -6.66 -2.78
N LEU A 924 -11.98 -6.35 -1.49
CA LEU A 924 -12.65 -7.12 -0.46
C LEU A 924 -14.07 -6.57 -0.28
N ASN A 925 -15.08 -7.42 -0.45
CA ASN A 925 -16.48 -7.05 -0.26
C ASN A 925 -16.88 -7.02 1.23
N SER A 926 -16.09 -6.31 2.05
CA SER A 926 -16.36 -6.08 3.47
C SER A 926 -17.38 -4.95 3.62
N LYS A 927 -18.54 -5.26 4.20
CA LYS A 927 -19.63 -4.32 4.43
C LYS A 927 -19.58 -3.63 5.80
N VAL A 928 -18.80 -4.18 6.73
CA VAL A 928 -18.78 -3.76 8.15
C VAL A 928 -17.36 -3.36 8.55
N LEU A 929 -17.23 -2.16 9.11
CA LEU A 929 -16.01 -1.69 9.76
C LEU A 929 -16.30 -1.32 11.21
N ILE A 930 -15.45 -1.78 12.12
CA ILE A 930 -15.45 -1.42 13.54
C ILE A 930 -14.10 -0.80 13.87
N CYS A 931 -14.12 0.43 14.39
CA CYS A 931 -12.93 1.16 14.80
C CYS A 931 -12.91 1.31 16.32
N GLU A 932 -11.97 0.67 17.01
CA GLU A 932 -11.70 0.96 18.43
C GLU A 932 -10.71 2.11 18.58
N GLU A 933 -10.76 2.77 19.76
CA GLU A 933 -9.99 3.98 20.07
C GLU A 933 -10.28 5.17 19.13
N ALA A 934 -11.47 5.20 18.48
CA ALA A 934 -11.81 6.16 17.42
C ALA A 934 -11.71 7.65 17.81
N GLY A 935 -11.67 7.97 19.10
CA GLY A 935 -11.41 9.32 19.61
C GLY A 935 -9.95 9.77 19.50
N GLU A 936 -8.98 8.83 19.55
CA GLU A 936 -7.53 9.08 19.48
C GLU A 936 -6.98 9.01 18.04
N VAL A 937 -7.83 8.75 17.05
CA VAL A 937 -7.42 8.59 15.64
C VAL A 937 -7.65 9.88 14.85
N LEU A 938 -6.62 10.39 14.16
CA LEU A 938 -6.76 11.50 13.22
C LEU A 938 -7.82 11.15 12.15
N GLU A 939 -8.72 12.09 11.85
CA GLU A 939 -9.79 11.87 10.89
C GLU A 939 -9.28 11.39 9.52
N ALA A 940 -8.16 11.94 9.05
CA ALA A 940 -7.47 11.52 7.83
C ALA A 940 -7.26 9.99 7.73
N HIS A 941 -6.88 9.35 8.84
CA HIS A 941 -6.69 7.89 8.89
C HIS A 941 -8.01 7.13 8.82
N ILE A 942 -9.09 7.62 9.46
CA ILE A 942 -10.41 6.97 9.37
C ILE A 942 -11.00 7.16 7.97
N LEU A 943 -10.85 8.33 7.34
CA LEU A 943 -11.29 8.55 5.95
C LEU A 943 -10.65 7.54 4.99
N THR A 944 -9.35 7.28 5.12
CA THR A 944 -8.68 6.24 4.30
C THR A 944 -9.11 4.80 4.62
N ALA A 945 -9.81 4.57 5.74
CA ALA A 945 -10.38 3.28 6.11
C ALA A 945 -11.80 3.05 5.56
N LEU A 946 -12.45 4.09 5.04
CA LEU A 946 -13.83 4.03 4.53
C LEU A 946 -13.90 3.42 3.11
N LEU A 947 -13.78 2.10 3.03
CA LEU A 947 -13.78 1.35 1.77
C LEU A 947 -15.12 1.48 1.00
N PRO A 948 -15.14 1.45 -0.35
CA PRO A 948 -16.35 1.67 -1.17
C PRO A 948 -17.49 0.64 -1.01
N ALA A 949 -17.21 -0.51 -0.38
CA ALA A 949 -18.15 -1.59 -0.11
C ALA A 949 -18.83 -1.49 1.28
N LEU A 950 -18.44 -0.54 2.13
CA LEU A 950 -19.00 -0.39 3.46
C LEU A 950 -20.46 0.08 3.43
N GLU A 951 -21.30 -0.60 4.21
CA GLU A 951 -22.69 -0.24 4.48
C GLU A 951 -22.93 0.06 5.96
N HIS A 952 -21.98 -0.29 6.84
CA HIS A 952 -22.06 -0.11 8.28
C HIS A 952 -20.68 0.22 8.89
N VAL A 953 -20.59 1.33 9.60
CA VAL A 953 -19.40 1.80 10.32
C VAL A 953 -19.73 2.01 11.79
N ILE A 954 -19.01 1.32 12.67
CA ILE A 954 -19.13 1.47 14.12
C ILE A 954 -17.83 2.07 14.66
N LEU A 955 -17.92 3.29 15.20
CA LEU A 955 -16.79 3.96 15.85
C LEU A 955 -16.97 3.86 17.37
N ILE A 956 -16.03 3.21 18.06
CA ILE A 956 -16.01 3.04 19.51
C ILE A 956 -14.83 3.85 20.06
N GLY A 957 -15.11 4.85 20.89
CA GLY A 957 -14.09 5.79 21.34
C GLY A 957 -14.53 6.61 22.54
N ASP A 958 -13.80 7.68 22.83
CA ASP A 958 -14.23 8.69 23.80
C ASP A 958 -13.59 10.05 23.51
N HIS A 959 -14.40 11.00 23.06
CA HIS A 959 -13.97 12.36 22.72
C HIS A 959 -13.63 13.23 23.95
N LEU A 960 -13.90 12.74 25.17
CA LEU A 960 -13.56 13.42 26.42
C LEU A 960 -12.23 12.92 27.03
N GLN A 961 -11.53 12.01 26.34
CA GLN A 961 -10.19 11.53 26.71
C GLN A 961 -9.11 12.23 25.85
N LEU A 962 -8.00 11.57 25.57
CA LEU A 962 -6.92 12.18 24.78
C LEU A 962 -7.38 12.40 23.33
N PRO A 963 -7.08 13.56 22.73
CA PRO A 963 -7.24 13.74 21.28
C PRO A 963 -6.12 13.03 20.51
N PRO A 964 -6.25 12.86 19.19
CA PRO A 964 -5.16 12.44 18.32
C PRO A 964 -3.95 13.37 18.44
N LYS A 965 -2.74 12.81 18.33
CA LYS A 965 -1.49 13.57 18.47
C LYS A 965 -1.04 14.14 17.13
N CYS A 966 -1.12 15.46 16.98
CA CYS A 966 -0.39 16.19 15.94
C CYS A 966 1.10 16.28 16.30
N ALA A 967 1.97 16.18 15.29
CA ALA A 967 3.39 16.41 15.48
C ALA A 967 3.72 17.93 15.45
N ASN A 968 2.94 18.73 14.72
CA ASN A 968 3.03 20.19 14.68
C ASN A 968 1.98 20.84 15.60
N TYR A 969 2.43 21.50 16.66
CA TYR A 969 1.57 22.17 17.65
C TYR A 969 0.77 23.34 17.05
N ASP A 970 1.26 24.00 16.00
CA ASP A 970 0.55 25.10 15.34
C ASP A 970 -0.65 24.63 14.48
N LEU A 971 -0.87 23.31 14.38
CA LEU A 971 -2.07 22.68 13.79
C LEU A 971 -3.06 22.14 14.86
N SER A 972 -2.62 22.04 16.12
CA SER A 972 -3.45 21.63 17.26
C SER A 972 -4.42 22.74 17.69
N ARG A 973 -5.62 22.37 18.14
CA ARG A 973 -6.60 23.32 18.70
C ARG A 973 -6.12 24.02 19.98
N GLU A 974 -5.12 23.48 20.66
CA GLU A 974 -4.57 24.05 21.89
C GLU A 974 -3.75 25.33 21.60
N SER A 975 -3.16 25.43 20.41
CA SER A 975 -2.44 26.64 19.99
C SER A 975 -3.38 27.74 19.50
N SER A 976 -3.00 29.01 19.70
CA SER A 976 -3.81 30.15 19.28
C SER A 976 -3.97 30.25 17.76
N VAL A 977 -2.98 29.79 17.00
CA VAL A 977 -3.00 29.72 15.53
C VAL A 977 -3.77 28.49 15.06
N GLY A 978 -3.54 27.33 15.70
CA GLY A 978 -4.05 26.04 15.27
C GLY A 978 -5.54 25.84 15.50
N LYS A 979 -6.21 26.64 16.34
CA LYS A 979 -7.69 26.67 16.45
C LYS A 979 -8.42 26.76 15.11
N LYS A 980 -7.87 27.48 14.12
CA LYS A 980 -8.46 27.57 12.77
C LYS A 980 -8.40 26.25 11.99
N TYR A 981 -7.42 25.39 12.31
CA TYR A 981 -7.17 24.11 11.65
C TYR A 981 -7.82 22.97 12.43
N SER A 982 -7.52 22.87 13.73
CA SER A 982 -7.98 21.83 14.65
C SER A 982 -7.78 20.43 14.05
N LEU A 983 -6.54 20.13 13.66
CA LEU A 983 -6.16 18.84 13.07
C LEU A 983 -6.28 17.68 14.08
N ASP A 984 -6.13 17.98 15.37
CA ASP A 984 -6.33 17.08 16.49
C ASP A 984 -7.81 16.85 16.84
N VAL A 985 -8.76 17.16 15.95
CA VAL A 985 -10.15 16.72 16.07
C VAL A 985 -10.30 15.39 15.33
N SER A 986 -10.66 14.33 16.05
CA SER A 986 -10.96 13.03 15.45
C SER A 986 -12.30 13.05 14.72
N LEU A 987 -12.50 12.11 13.79
CA LEU A 987 -13.80 11.99 13.10
C LEU A 987 -14.92 11.73 14.11
N PHE A 988 -14.64 10.90 15.13
CA PHE A 988 -15.58 10.61 16.21
C PHE A 988 -16.03 11.89 16.91
N GLU A 989 -15.10 12.76 17.30
CA GLU A 989 -15.42 14.02 17.96
C GLU A 989 -16.15 15.00 17.03
N ARG A 990 -15.70 15.15 15.77
CA ARG A 990 -16.35 16.04 14.79
C ARG A 990 -17.82 15.69 14.57
N LEU A 991 -18.15 14.41 14.57
CA LEU A 991 -19.52 13.93 14.41
C LEU A 991 -20.36 14.09 15.70
N VAL A 992 -19.75 13.98 16.89
CA VAL A 992 -20.46 14.19 18.17
C VAL A 992 -20.68 15.67 18.49
N THR A 993 -19.66 16.51 18.28
CA THR A 993 -19.67 17.95 18.59
C THR A 993 -19.24 18.74 17.34
N PRO A 994 -20.14 18.93 16.35
CA PRO A 994 -19.84 19.70 15.16
C PRO A 994 -19.46 21.14 15.54
N SER A 995 -18.32 21.59 15.02
CA SER A 995 -17.73 22.89 15.40
C SER A 995 -18.21 24.07 14.56
N CYS A 996 -19.03 23.82 13.52
CA CYS A 996 -19.67 24.85 12.71
C CYS A 996 -21.20 24.69 12.78
N SER A 997 -21.93 25.81 12.81
CA SER A 997 -23.38 25.86 12.92
C SER A 997 -24.15 25.32 11.70
N THR A 998 -23.44 24.83 10.68
CA THR A 998 -23.98 24.25 9.45
C THR A 998 -24.06 22.72 9.47
N GLN A 999 -23.47 22.05 10.46
CA GLN A 999 -23.44 20.59 10.59
C GLN A 999 -24.32 20.11 11.76
N THR A 1000 -25.18 19.12 11.49
CA THR A 1000 -26.01 18.46 12.52
C THR A 1000 -25.19 17.40 13.27
N ALA A 1001 -25.32 17.32 14.59
CA ALA A 1001 -24.62 16.32 15.41
C ALA A 1001 -25.18 14.91 15.17
N VAL A 1002 -24.30 13.92 15.02
CA VAL A 1002 -24.66 12.51 14.89
C VAL A 1002 -25.10 11.95 16.24
N PRO A 1003 -26.24 11.22 16.31
CA PRO A 1003 -26.66 10.58 17.56
C PRO A 1003 -25.67 9.46 17.96
N TYR A 1004 -25.17 9.55 19.19
CA TYR A 1004 -24.24 8.58 19.78
C TYR A 1004 -24.84 7.92 21.02
N SER A 1005 -24.29 6.77 21.42
CA SER A 1005 -24.65 6.07 22.65
C SER A 1005 -23.52 6.19 23.68
N THR A 1006 -23.82 6.46 24.95
CA THR A 1006 -22.82 6.51 26.04
C THR A 1006 -22.94 5.27 26.90
N LEU A 1007 -21.82 4.57 27.16
CA LEU A 1007 -21.77 3.49 28.14
C LEU A 1007 -21.66 4.08 29.55
N GLU A 1008 -22.53 3.67 30.48
CA GLU A 1008 -22.67 4.35 31.78
C GLU A 1008 -22.05 3.60 32.96
N THR A 1009 -21.97 2.25 32.94
CA THR A 1009 -21.54 1.48 34.12
C THR A 1009 -20.04 1.15 34.12
N GLN A 1010 -19.25 1.78 34.99
CA GLN A 1010 -17.80 1.52 35.11
C GLN A 1010 -17.49 0.37 36.07
N ARG A 1011 -16.46 -0.42 35.73
CA ARG A 1011 -16.06 -1.68 36.38
C ARG A 1011 -14.57 -1.74 36.79
N ARG A 1012 -13.87 -0.60 36.77
CA ARG A 1012 -12.39 -0.53 36.95
C ARG A 1012 -11.95 0.22 38.20
N MET A 1013 -12.62 1.31 38.56
CA MET A 1013 -12.17 2.26 39.58
C MET A 1013 -12.99 2.11 40.85
N HIS A 1014 -12.37 2.21 42.03
CA HIS A 1014 -13.12 2.36 43.28
C HIS A 1014 -13.95 3.67 43.25
N PRO A 1015 -15.17 3.72 43.82
CA PRO A 1015 -16.06 4.90 43.78
C PRO A 1015 -15.42 6.25 44.14
N CYS A 1016 -14.43 6.29 45.05
CA CYS A 1016 -13.73 7.54 45.39
C CYS A 1016 -12.92 8.15 44.24
N VAL A 1017 -12.49 7.32 43.27
CA VAL A 1017 -11.75 7.76 42.08
C VAL A 1017 -12.71 8.09 40.94
N SER A 1018 -13.75 7.27 40.73
CA SER A 1018 -14.76 7.54 39.69
C SER A 1018 -15.56 8.80 39.97
N GLU A 1019 -15.78 9.16 41.24
CA GLU A 1019 -16.46 10.41 41.64
C GLU A 1019 -15.76 11.67 41.08
N LEU A 1020 -14.43 11.67 40.97
CA LEU A 1020 -13.65 12.79 40.42
C LEU A 1020 -14.00 13.04 38.95
N ILE A 1021 -14.05 11.98 38.14
CA ILE A 1021 -14.40 12.07 36.71
C ILE A 1021 -15.92 12.19 36.49
N ARG A 1022 -16.75 11.64 37.38
CA ARG A 1022 -18.21 11.80 37.35
C ARG A 1022 -18.61 13.27 37.48
N ARG A 1023 -18.01 13.99 38.44
CA ARG A 1023 -18.31 15.41 38.69
C ARG A 1023 -17.77 16.38 37.64
N THR A 1024 -16.87 15.95 36.77
CA THR A 1024 -16.14 16.83 35.84
C THR A 1024 -16.42 16.52 34.37
N LEU A 1025 -16.35 15.24 33.97
CA LEU A 1025 -16.42 14.80 32.56
C LEU A 1025 -17.67 13.95 32.27
N TYR A 1026 -18.06 13.06 33.18
CA TYR A 1026 -19.10 12.05 32.93
C TYR A 1026 -20.21 12.03 33.99
N PRO A 1027 -21.15 13.00 34.00
CA PRO A 1027 -22.20 13.09 35.02
C PRO A 1027 -23.10 11.85 35.14
N ARG A 1028 -23.22 11.04 34.07
CA ARG A 1028 -24.03 9.82 34.01
C ARG A 1028 -23.27 8.54 34.39
N LEU A 1029 -22.00 8.63 34.80
CA LEU A 1029 -21.16 7.45 35.08
C LEU A 1029 -21.58 6.76 36.39
N CYS A 1030 -22.02 5.51 36.33
CA CYS A 1030 -22.43 4.68 37.46
C CYS A 1030 -21.34 3.67 37.86
N ASP A 1031 -21.25 3.35 39.15
CA ASP A 1031 -20.30 2.35 39.66
C ASP A 1031 -20.93 0.95 39.70
N SER A 1032 -20.29 -0.05 39.10
CA SER A 1032 -20.68 -1.45 39.24
C SER A 1032 -20.57 -1.90 40.71
N PRO A 1033 -21.45 -2.80 41.22
CA PRO A 1033 -21.33 -3.34 42.58
C PRO A 1033 -19.94 -3.92 42.88
N VAL A 1034 -19.29 -4.56 41.89
CA VAL A 1034 -17.97 -5.19 42.02
C VAL A 1034 -16.89 -4.20 42.47
N VAL A 1035 -16.92 -2.95 42.02
CA VAL A 1035 -15.88 -1.97 42.38
C VAL A 1035 -16.07 -1.38 43.80
N GLN A 1036 -17.21 -1.62 44.43
CA GLN A 1036 -17.49 -1.21 45.81
C GLN A 1036 -16.77 -2.13 46.82
N GLU A 1037 -16.34 -3.31 46.39
CA GLU A 1037 -15.54 -4.26 47.19
C GLU A 1037 -14.04 -3.91 47.21
N TYR A 1038 -13.58 -3.04 46.30
CA TYR A 1038 -12.18 -2.64 46.24
C TYR A 1038 -11.82 -1.77 47.47
N PRO A 1039 -10.57 -1.85 47.98
CA PRO A 1039 -10.16 -0.99 49.08
C PRO A 1039 -10.16 0.49 48.64
N PRO A 1040 -10.58 1.42 49.51
CA PRO A 1040 -10.53 2.85 49.19
C PRO A 1040 -9.09 3.31 48.98
N VAL A 1041 -8.89 4.14 47.96
CA VAL A 1041 -7.60 4.78 47.69
C VAL A 1041 -7.42 5.92 48.70
N ALA A 1042 -6.31 5.88 49.45
CA ALA A 1042 -5.99 6.79 50.55
C ALA A 1042 -5.41 8.14 50.07
#